data_AF-A0A182QQ73-F1
#
_entry.id   AF-A0A182QQ73-F1
#
_cell.length_a   1.000
_cell.length_b   1.000
_cell.length_c   1.000
_cell.angle_alpha   90.00
_cell.angle_beta   90.00
_cell.angle_gamma   90.00
#
_symmetry.space_group_name_H-M   'P 1'
#
loop_
_entity.id
_entity.type
_entity.pdbx_description
1 polymer ?
#
loop_
_entity_poly.entity_id
_entity_poly.type
_entity_poly.pdbx_seq_one_letter_code
_entity_poly.pdbx_strand_id
1 'polypeptide(L)'
;MIGIKYLNDAHLKGFEKYKYNCVDTSILSVYVMHPFWNKVVLFCPRWIAPNLLTFTGFLLTVVNFFLIAYYDYDFRAATQTPIPVPDWVWMLAAINLFVAYTLDGIDGKQARRTGTSGPLGELFDHGLDSYSAVLIPIYMFSLFGAADLPPVRMFFITLNVFLNFYLPHVEKYLTGVMFLPWGYDFVMWGVSITLAITGIFGAEFWQIPILGVKPCHIFELTLYVSAVITSHPIIIHNVYKSYRDKTGKMRSFGEAIRPLVPLSSLFILCTVWVLCSRNDIIDMEPRLYFVMCGTLFSNICCRLIVAQMSDTRADLWNGLLNLLCVVTFFCVLPYTAFGLPELNAQIERYVLYGLTACVTIAHLHYGAGVVREMCHHFRIRCFKIPTTPLPQTTPPADDMEDIELIASSAMEEDRLVEIPRCDWEEWRDLYKRDWPRHELAYNIVQNYINWSKRDRKIKDLALYSLNGSWRENGTFVVIDRIDLYMHTLDESLDTLRRTLELVDWDYYYVAVMCEYESLLFDTFKKLNVRVAIARPNTIYFLPKEEALQLSVAVPEGLSLGPLQPHHAKIINDLWPHRETGSEFALERLIRWNASIGLFNEHGGLLGWCLLTQMGVMGSLGVTERRKGYGRIVVTAFVKQLAQMGMNAYASILVENEPSKALFAGVGFKPIREVNWIRNCERKFVEWSSGKQIDFN
;
A
#
# COMPACT_ATOMS: atom_id res chain seq x y z
N MET A 1 -4.37 7.96 -37.70
CA MET A 1 -3.53 8.54 -36.62
C MET A 1 -2.10 8.13 -36.86
N ILE A 2 -1.18 9.08 -36.86
CA ILE A 2 0.23 8.94 -37.26
C ILE A 2 0.89 7.85 -36.38
N GLY A 3 1.60 6.90 -37.00
CA GLY A 3 2.17 5.71 -36.34
C GLY A 3 3.36 5.96 -35.41
N ILE A 4 3.34 7.06 -34.65
CA ILE A 4 4.37 7.39 -33.64
C ILE A 4 4.23 6.41 -32.48
N LYS A 5 5.35 5.75 -32.11
CA LYS A 5 5.45 4.94 -30.88
C LYS A 5 6.03 5.79 -29.75
N TYR A 6 5.35 5.83 -28.62
CA TYR A 6 5.79 6.56 -27.43
C TYR A 6 6.48 5.65 -26.40
N LEU A 7 6.11 4.37 -26.36
CA LEU A 7 6.69 3.36 -25.50
C LEU A 7 7.69 2.52 -26.30
N ASN A 8 8.88 2.32 -25.72
CA ASN A 8 9.87 1.39 -26.23
C ASN A 8 9.78 0.05 -25.47
N ASP A 9 10.53 -0.95 -25.90
CA ASP A 9 10.51 -2.29 -25.29
C ASP A 9 10.94 -2.27 -23.81
N ALA A 10 11.78 -1.32 -23.40
CA ALA A 10 12.17 -1.17 -22.00
C ALA A 10 11.00 -0.67 -21.14
N HIS A 11 10.21 0.29 -21.65
CA HIS A 11 8.98 0.74 -20.99
C HIS A 11 8.01 -0.43 -20.81
N LEU A 12 7.74 -1.18 -21.89
CA LEU A 12 6.79 -2.29 -21.87
C LEU A 12 7.21 -3.40 -20.89
N LYS A 13 8.47 -3.85 -20.96
CA LYS A 13 9.02 -4.84 -20.00
C LYS A 13 9.02 -4.34 -18.56
N GLY A 14 9.21 -3.04 -18.37
CA GLY A 14 9.11 -2.40 -17.06
C GLY A 14 7.68 -2.51 -16.49
N PHE A 15 6.67 -2.21 -17.31
CA PHE A 15 5.27 -2.33 -16.92
C PHE A 15 4.84 -3.77 -16.61
N GLU A 16 5.39 -4.78 -17.29
CA GLU A 16 5.13 -6.20 -16.95
C GLU A 16 5.57 -6.57 -15.53
N LYS A 17 6.65 -5.94 -15.04
CA LYS A 17 7.19 -6.17 -13.69
C LYS A 17 6.61 -5.21 -12.65
N TYR A 18 5.79 -4.26 -13.08
CA TYR A 18 5.33 -3.19 -12.23
C TYR A 18 4.38 -3.71 -11.16
N LYS A 19 4.62 -3.25 -9.93
CA LYS A 19 3.79 -3.52 -8.76
C LYS A 19 3.45 -2.17 -8.09
N TYR A 20 2.17 -1.85 -8.01
CA TYR A 20 1.59 -0.65 -7.37
C TYR A 20 2.00 -0.38 -5.91
N ASN A 21 3.10 0.30 -5.64
CA ASN A 21 3.59 0.47 -4.26
C ASN A 21 3.26 1.88 -3.73
N CYS A 22 2.22 2.00 -2.92
CA CYS A 22 1.86 3.26 -2.25
C CYS A 22 1.79 3.10 -0.74
N VAL A 23 1.99 4.21 -0.04
CA VAL A 23 1.77 4.34 1.41
C VAL A 23 0.93 5.58 1.64
N ASP A 24 -0.25 5.38 2.21
CA ASP A 24 -1.09 6.46 2.73
C ASP A 24 -0.98 6.55 4.25
N THR A 25 -0.78 7.76 4.75
CA THR A 25 -0.79 8.05 6.20
C THR A 25 -1.66 9.26 6.54
N SER A 26 -2.40 9.79 5.56
CA SER A 26 -3.31 10.92 5.72
C SER A 26 -4.42 10.56 6.69
N ILE A 27 -4.58 11.38 7.74
CA ILE A 27 -5.64 11.17 8.74
C ILE A 27 -7.02 11.23 8.09
N LEU A 28 -7.23 12.18 7.17
CA LEU A 28 -8.51 12.31 6.47
C LEU A 28 -8.76 11.13 5.54
N SER A 29 -7.73 10.69 4.79
CA SER A 29 -7.85 9.53 3.90
C SER A 29 -8.21 8.26 4.69
N VAL A 30 -7.34 7.90 5.65
CA VAL A 30 -7.39 6.61 6.35
C VAL A 30 -8.66 6.46 7.18
N TYR A 31 -9.07 7.51 7.89
CA TYR A 31 -10.16 7.40 8.87
C TYR A 31 -11.52 7.84 8.35
N VAL A 32 -11.58 8.59 7.24
CA VAL A 32 -12.85 9.12 6.69
C VAL A 32 -13.06 8.64 5.26
N MET A 33 -12.10 8.92 4.37
CA MET A 33 -12.32 8.71 2.94
C MET A 33 -12.27 7.25 2.53
N HIS A 34 -11.31 6.46 2.99
CA HIS A 34 -11.29 5.02 2.71
C HIS A 34 -12.55 4.30 3.20
N PRO A 35 -13.03 4.50 4.45
CA PRO A 35 -14.31 3.95 4.89
C PRO A 35 -15.51 4.40 4.05
N PHE A 36 -15.52 5.66 3.60
CA PHE A 36 -16.56 6.20 2.72
C PHE A 36 -16.50 5.54 1.34
N TRP A 37 -15.34 5.53 0.68
CA TRP A 37 -15.12 4.96 -0.64
C TRP A 37 -15.34 3.43 -0.67
N ASN A 38 -14.97 2.70 0.38
CA ASN A 38 -15.27 1.25 0.50
C ASN A 38 -16.78 1.00 0.49
N LYS A 39 -17.59 1.90 1.06
CA LYS A 39 -19.06 1.79 0.97
C LYS A 39 -19.58 2.24 -0.39
N VAL A 40 -19.08 3.37 -0.90
CA VAL A 40 -19.55 3.95 -2.17
C VAL A 40 -19.28 3.03 -3.34
N VAL A 41 -18.10 2.39 -3.37
CA VAL A 41 -17.73 1.51 -4.46
C VAL A 41 -18.79 0.43 -4.60
N LEU A 42 -19.36 -0.13 -3.52
CA LEU A 42 -20.38 -1.21 -3.54
C LEU A 42 -21.59 -0.90 -4.42
N PHE A 43 -21.94 0.38 -4.59
CA PHE A 43 -23.01 0.82 -5.49
C PHE A 43 -22.60 0.85 -6.97
N CYS A 44 -21.31 0.85 -7.27
CA CYS A 44 -20.77 0.78 -8.62
C CYS A 44 -20.98 -0.64 -9.21
N PRO A 45 -21.73 -0.77 -10.31
CA PRO A 45 -21.92 -2.05 -10.99
C PRO A 45 -20.59 -2.65 -11.47
N ARG A 46 -20.42 -3.96 -11.32
CA ARG A 46 -19.20 -4.69 -11.72
C ARG A 46 -18.89 -4.66 -13.22
N TRP A 47 -19.80 -4.19 -14.08
CA TRP A 47 -19.54 -4.06 -15.52
C TRP A 47 -18.92 -2.69 -15.90
N ILE A 48 -18.86 -1.74 -14.96
CA ILE A 48 -18.22 -0.45 -15.17
C ILE A 48 -16.71 -0.61 -14.98
N ALA A 49 -15.95 -0.32 -16.04
CA ALA A 49 -14.50 -0.33 -16.02
C ALA A 49 -13.94 0.78 -15.11
N PRO A 50 -12.89 0.52 -14.31
CA PRO A 50 -12.26 1.53 -13.44
C PRO A 50 -11.88 2.81 -14.18
N ASN A 51 -11.16 2.69 -15.30
CA ASN A 51 -10.72 3.85 -16.09
C ASN A 51 -11.89 4.70 -16.63
N LEU A 52 -13.10 4.13 -16.74
CA LEU A 52 -14.29 4.91 -17.12
C LEU A 52 -14.76 5.79 -15.96
N LEU A 53 -14.60 5.36 -14.71
CA LEU A 53 -14.88 6.18 -13.52
C LEU A 53 -13.94 7.38 -13.49
N THR A 54 -12.63 7.14 -13.58
CA THR A 54 -11.58 8.16 -13.66
C THR A 54 -11.86 9.15 -14.80
N PHE A 55 -12.13 8.64 -16.01
CA PHE A 55 -12.39 9.49 -17.17
C PHE A 55 -13.66 10.32 -17.00
N THR A 56 -14.71 9.75 -16.40
CA THR A 56 -15.95 10.47 -16.13
C THR A 56 -15.72 11.56 -15.09
N GLY A 57 -14.99 11.28 -14.01
CA GLY A 57 -14.60 12.27 -13.01
C GLY A 57 -13.81 13.42 -13.63
N PHE A 58 -12.81 13.12 -14.46
CA PHE A 58 -12.08 14.12 -15.22
C PHE A 58 -12.99 14.97 -16.13
N LEU A 59 -13.93 14.35 -16.85
CA LEU A 59 -14.86 15.12 -17.70
C LEU A 59 -15.73 16.10 -16.89
N LEU A 60 -16.07 15.79 -15.63
CA LEU A 60 -16.78 16.72 -14.76
C LEU A 60 -15.93 17.96 -14.41
N THR A 61 -14.61 17.80 -14.21
CA THR A 61 -13.70 18.95 -13.99
C THR A 61 -13.56 19.79 -15.27
N VAL A 62 -13.56 19.16 -16.45
CA VAL A 62 -13.59 19.82 -17.76
C VAL A 62 -14.88 20.61 -17.96
N VAL A 63 -16.03 20.03 -17.62
CA VAL A 63 -17.33 20.72 -17.68
C VAL A 63 -17.34 21.96 -16.78
N ASN A 64 -16.85 21.84 -15.54
CA ASN A 64 -16.73 22.99 -14.63
C ASN A 64 -15.87 24.11 -15.22
N PHE A 65 -14.71 23.75 -15.77
CA PHE A 65 -13.81 24.71 -16.40
C PHE A 65 -14.50 25.49 -17.53
N PHE A 66 -15.14 24.80 -18.47
CA PHE A 66 -15.80 25.48 -19.60
C PHE A 66 -17.03 26.26 -19.17
N LEU A 67 -17.82 25.73 -18.23
CA LEU A 67 -19.02 26.40 -17.75
C LEU A 67 -18.69 27.71 -17.04
N ILE A 68 -17.67 27.72 -16.17
CA ILE A 68 -17.24 28.95 -15.48
C ILE A 68 -16.54 29.89 -16.47
N ALA A 69 -15.70 29.38 -17.37
CA ALA A 69 -15.05 30.20 -18.40
C ALA A 69 -16.03 30.89 -19.35
N TYR A 70 -17.22 30.28 -19.60
CA TYR A 70 -18.28 30.91 -20.39
C TYR A 70 -18.80 32.20 -19.75
N TYR A 71 -18.96 32.22 -18.41
CA TYR A 71 -19.43 33.40 -17.68
C TYR A 71 -18.31 34.37 -17.32
N ASP A 72 -17.09 33.86 -17.11
CA ASP A 72 -15.99 34.64 -16.55
C ASP A 72 -14.64 34.32 -17.22
N TYR A 73 -14.52 34.57 -18.52
CA TYR A 73 -13.29 34.25 -19.26
C TYR A 73 -12.05 34.98 -18.69
N ASP A 74 -12.18 36.27 -18.34
CA ASP A 74 -11.08 37.17 -17.95
C ASP A 74 -10.88 37.31 -16.42
N PHE A 75 -11.53 36.48 -15.60
CA PHE A 75 -11.49 36.57 -14.13
C PHE A 75 -12.00 37.91 -13.56
N ARG A 76 -13.01 38.52 -14.18
CA ARG A 76 -13.55 39.83 -13.78
C ARG A 76 -14.91 39.74 -13.12
N ALA A 77 -15.60 38.61 -13.24
CA ALA A 77 -16.99 38.46 -12.81
C ALA A 77 -17.20 38.64 -11.30
N ALA A 78 -16.18 38.36 -10.48
CA ALA A 78 -16.26 38.53 -9.03
C ALA A 78 -16.19 39.99 -8.56
N THR A 79 -15.69 40.93 -9.37
CA THR A 79 -15.37 42.30 -8.90
C THR A 79 -15.82 43.43 -9.83
N GLN A 80 -16.00 43.19 -11.14
CA GLN A 80 -16.14 44.27 -12.12
C GLN A 80 -17.26 44.10 -13.15
N THR A 81 -18.03 43.00 -13.15
CA THR A 81 -19.05 42.76 -14.19
C THR A 81 -20.48 43.04 -13.69
N PRO A 82 -21.37 43.53 -14.57
CA PRO A 82 -22.80 43.65 -14.26
C PRO A 82 -23.53 42.29 -14.25
N ILE A 83 -22.91 41.23 -14.76
CA ILE A 83 -23.45 39.87 -14.81
C ILE A 83 -22.48 38.95 -14.07
N PRO A 84 -22.74 38.60 -12.80
CA PRO A 84 -21.94 37.65 -12.07
C PRO A 84 -22.18 36.22 -12.60
N VAL A 85 -21.27 35.30 -12.27
CA VAL A 85 -21.49 33.86 -12.50
C VAL A 85 -22.68 33.41 -11.65
N PRO A 86 -23.73 32.80 -12.23
CA PRO A 86 -24.93 32.41 -11.47
C PRO A 86 -24.65 31.40 -10.35
N ASP A 87 -25.37 31.53 -9.22
CA ASP A 87 -25.12 30.71 -8.02
C ASP A 87 -25.26 29.20 -8.26
N TRP A 88 -26.20 28.80 -9.11
CA TRP A 88 -26.38 27.39 -9.47
C TRP A 88 -25.15 26.80 -10.19
N VAL A 89 -24.36 27.62 -10.90
CA VAL A 89 -23.11 27.19 -11.56
C VAL A 89 -22.07 26.81 -10.51
N TRP A 90 -21.96 27.59 -9.44
CA TRP A 90 -21.06 27.28 -8.32
C TRP A 90 -21.50 26.03 -7.56
N MET A 91 -22.80 25.90 -7.31
CA MET A 91 -23.36 24.69 -6.67
C MET A 91 -23.15 23.44 -7.53
N LEU A 92 -23.39 23.54 -8.85
CA LEU A 92 -23.11 22.46 -9.77
C LEU A 92 -21.61 22.13 -9.81
N ALA A 93 -20.74 23.14 -9.79
CA ALA A 93 -19.30 22.93 -9.76
C ALA A 93 -18.85 22.19 -8.49
N ALA A 94 -19.43 22.52 -7.33
CA ALA A 94 -19.19 21.83 -6.08
C ALA A 94 -19.61 20.34 -6.14
N ILE A 95 -20.81 20.07 -6.65
CA ILE A 95 -21.33 18.69 -6.81
C ILE A 95 -20.45 17.92 -7.79
N ASN A 96 -20.15 18.50 -8.95
CA ASN A 96 -19.31 17.89 -9.98
C ASN A 96 -17.92 17.56 -9.44
N LEU A 97 -17.30 18.46 -8.68
CA LEU A 97 -15.98 18.23 -8.11
C LEU A 97 -16.01 17.16 -7.02
N PHE A 98 -17.00 17.17 -6.14
CA PHE A 98 -17.16 16.15 -5.11
C PHE A 98 -17.40 14.76 -5.73
N VAL A 99 -18.22 14.69 -6.78
CA VAL A 99 -18.44 13.45 -7.55
C VAL A 99 -17.15 13.05 -8.27
N ALA A 100 -16.43 13.96 -8.91
CA ALA A 100 -15.16 13.66 -9.58
C ALA A 100 -14.15 13.06 -8.59
N TYR A 101 -13.94 13.71 -7.45
CA TYR A 101 -13.08 13.23 -6.37
C TYR A 101 -13.54 11.89 -5.80
N THR A 102 -14.84 11.64 -5.73
CA THR A 102 -15.38 10.35 -5.30
C THR A 102 -15.14 9.25 -6.33
N LEU A 103 -15.35 9.54 -7.62
CA LEU A 103 -15.13 8.59 -8.72
C LEU A 103 -13.66 8.19 -8.83
N ASP A 104 -12.77 9.16 -8.65
CA ASP A 104 -11.33 8.99 -8.52
C ASP A 104 -10.99 8.04 -7.36
N GLY A 105 -11.40 8.37 -6.13
CA GLY A 105 -11.07 7.56 -4.95
C GLY A 105 -11.65 6.13 -4.92
N ILE A 106 -12.65 5.81 -5.76
CA ILE A 106 -13.19 4.45 -5.88
C ILE A 106 -12.65 3.66 -7.07
N ASP A 107 -11.89 4.26 -7.99
CA ASP A 107 -11.47 3.58 -9.22
C ASP A 107 -10.53 2.40 -8.95
N GLY A 108 -9.54 2.57 -8.08
CA GLY A 108 -8.60 1.53 -7.65
C GLY A 108 -9.32 0.45 -6.87
N LYS A 109 -10.30 0.82 -6.04
CA LYS A 109 -11.17 -0.12 -5.32
C LYS A 109 -12.02 -0.94 -6.29
N GLN A 110 -12.57 -0.30 -7.31
CA GLN A 110 -13.30 -0.98 -8.38
C GLN A 110 -12.35 -1.91 -9.17
N ALA A 111 -11.13 -1.48 -9.46
CA ALA A 111 -10.16 -2.28 -10.19
C ALA A 111 -9.81 -3.58 -9.44
N ARG A 112 -9.69 -3.50 -8.12
CA ARG A 112 -9.47 -4.65 -7.24
C ARG A 112 -10.68 -5.59 -7.25
N ARG A 113 -11.88 -5.04 -7.11
CA ARG A 113 -13.16 -5.77 -7.19
C ARG A 113 -13.41 -6.49 -8.50
N THR A 114 -12.96 -5.93 -9.61
CA THR A 114 -13.18 -6.50 -10.95
C THR A 114 -11.97 -7.29 -11.44
N GLY A 115 -10.91 -7.41 -10.64
CA GLY A 115 -9.68 -8.11 -11.02
C GLY A 115 -8.94 -7.46 -12.20
N THR A 116 -9.12 -6.15 -12.39
CA THR A 116 -8.54 -5.38 -13.51
C THR A 116 -7.47 -4.38 -13.06
N SER A 117 -6.91 -4.55 -11.85
CA SER A 117 -5.76 -3.78 -11.39
C SER A 117 -4.55 -3.97 -12.31
N GLY A 118 -3.85 -2.90 -12.63
CA GLY A 118 -2.66 -2.96 -13.47
C GLY A 118 -2.04 -1.59 -13.74
N PRO A 119 -0.86 -1.56 -14.39
CA PRO A 119 -0.11 -0.34 -14.65
C PRO A 119 -0.87 0.66 -15.54
N LEU A 120 -1.79 0.19 -16.40
CA LEU A 120 -2.60 1.12 -17.20
C LEU A 120 -3.52 1.96 -16.33
N GLY A 121 -4.16 1.37 -15.30
CA GLY A 121 -5.12 2.08 -14.46
C GLY A 121 -4.48 3.25 -13.73
N GLU A 122 -3.38 3.00 -13.03
CA GLU A 122 -2.65 4.05 -12.32
C GLU A 122 -2.06 5.12 -13.27
N LEU A 123 -1.53 4.72 -14.43
CA LEU A 123 -1.03 5.70 -15.40
C LEU A 123 -2.16 6.58 -15.94
N PHE A 124 -3.35 6.01 -16.11
CA PHE A 124 -4.53 6.71 -16.58
C PHE A 124 -5.06 7.69 -15.53
N ASP A 125 -5.17 7.22 -14.29
CA ASP A 125 -5.52 7.99 -13.09
C ASP A 125 -4.59 9.21 -12.89
N HIS A 126 -3.33 8.98 -12.54
CA HIS A 126 -2.39 10.06 -12.28
C HIS A 126 -2.13 10.94 -13.51
N GLY A 127 -2.26 10.37 -14.72
CA GLY A 127 -2.17 11.11 -15.96
C GLY A 127 -3.28 12.17 -16.09
N LEU A 128 -4.54 11.80 -15.82
CA LEU A 128 -5.66 12.74 -15.86
C LEU A 128 -5.64 13.71 -14.67
N ASP A 129 -5.22 13.26 -13.50
CA ASP A 129 -5.02 14.12 -12.32
C ASP A 129 -4.04 15.25 -12.58
N SER A 130 -2.97 15.00 -13.32
CA SER A 130 -2.01 16.03 -13.69
C SER A 130 -2.65 17.16 -14.52
N TYR A 131 -3.74 16.87 -15.24
CA TYR A 131 -4.51 17.86 -15.99
C TYR A 131 -5.63 18.48 -15.14
N SER A 132 -6.25 17.72 -14.23
CA SER A 132 -7.16 18.28 -13.22
C SER A 132 -6.47 19.31 -12.32
N ALA A 133 -5.18 19.09 -11.99
CA ALA A 133 -4.32 20.04 -11.27
C ALA A 133 -4.11 21.37 -12.02
N VAL A 134 -4.45 21.43 -13.32
CA VAL A 134 -4.50 22.66 -14.13
C VAL A 134 -5.88 23.31 -14.06
N LEU A 135 -6.93 22.52 -14.31
CA LEU A 135 -8.29 23.04 -14.47
C LEU A 135 -8.88 23.57 -13.16
N ILE A 136 -8.67 22.85 -12.06
CA ILE A 136 -9.27 23.15 -10.75
C ILE A 136 -8.82 24.53 -10.22
N PRO A 137 -7.51 24.84 -10.14
CA PRO A 137 -7.08 26.18 -9.71
C PRO A 137 -7.61 27.30 -10.61
N ILE A 138 -7.67 27.06 -11.92
CA ILE A 138 -8.10 28.09 -12.87
C ILE A 138 -9.52 28.56 -12.56
N TYR A 139 -10.50 27.66 -12.44
CA TYR A 139 -11.85 28.13 -12.12
C TYR A 139 -11.98 28.59 -10.65
N MET A 140 -11.06 28.20 -9.76
CA MET A 140 -11.01 28.75 -8.41
C MET A 140 -10.60 30.23 -8.38
N PHE A 141 -9.74 30.66 -9.29
CA PHE A 141 -9.36 32.07 -9.42
C PHE A 141 -10.52 32.99 -9.78
N SER A 142 -11.53 32.47 -10.49
CA SER A 142 -12.77 33.20 -10.80
C SER A 142 -13.59 33.59 -9.56
N LEU A 143 -13.42 32.92 -8.41
CA LEU A 143 -14.10 33.31 -7.16
C LEU A 143 -13.56 34.63 -6.61
N PHE A 144 -12.26 34.85 -6.76
CA PHE A 144 -11.57 36.01 -6.18
C PHE A 144 -11.50 37.19 -7.15
N GLY A 145 -11.33 36.91 -8.44
CA GLY A 145 -11.22 37.90 -9.50
C GLY A 145 -9.84 38.58 -9.59
N ALA A 146 -9.52 39.06 -10.79
CA ALA A 146 -8.24 39.66 -11.17
C ALA A 146 -7.94 40.99 -10.47
N ALA A 147 -8.97 41.70 -9.98
CA ALA A 147 -8.77 42.96 -9.26
C ALA A 147 -8.07 42.75 -7.91
N ASP A 148 -8.46 41.71 -7.18
CA ASP A 148 -7.93 41.40 -5.85
C ASP A 148 -6.84 40.33 -5.88
N LEU A 149 -6.88 39.44 -6.85
CA LEU A 149 -5.84 38.45 -7.12
C LEU A 149 -5.34 38.60 -8.57
N PRO A 150 -4.41 39.52 -8.85
CA PRO A 150 -3.89 39.75 -10.20
C PRO A 150 -3.38 38.46 -10.90
N PRO A 151 -3.54 38.34 -12.24
CA PRO A 151 -3.13 37.16 -12.99
C PRO A 151 -1.68 36.70 -12.77
N VAL A 152 -0.74 37.62 -12.55
CA VAL A 152 0.65 37.28 -12.22
C VAL A 152 0.77 36.52 -10.89
N ARG A 153 -0.08 36.80 -9.89
CA ARG A 153 -0.12 36.05 -8.62
C ARG A 153 -0.79 34.70 -8.82
N MET A 154 -1.89 34.66 -9.57
CA MET A 154 -2.53 33.40 -9.99
C MET A 154 -1.54 32.47 -10.71
N PHE A 155 -0.65 33.03 -11.54
CA PHE A 155 0.43 32.29 -12.20
C PHE A 155 1.39 31.62 -11.21
N PHE A 156 1.92 32.37 -10.23
CA PHE A 156 2.82 31.79 -9.23
C PHE A 156 2.13 30.80 -8.29
N ILE A 157 0.83 30.97 -8.01
CA ILE A 157 0.03 29.96 -7.32
C ILE A 157 -0.05 28.69 -8.18
N THR A 158 -0.29 28.83 -9.49
CA THR A 158 -0.35 27.70 -10.42
C THR A 158 0.98 26.93 -10.46
N LEU A 159 2.12 27.63 -10.52
CA LEU A 159 3.44 26.98 -10.45
C LEU A 159 3.65 26.23 -9.13
N ASN A 160 3.15 26.77 -8.01
CA ASN A 160 3.19 26.08 -6.73
C ASN A 160 2.34 24.81 -6.73
N VAL A 161 1.12 24.84 -7.29
CA VAL A 161 0.27 23.65 -7.44
C VAL A 161 0.98 22.59 -8.28
N PHE A 162 1.58 22.98 -9.41
CA PHE A 162 2.35 22.07 -10.28
C PHE A 162 3.52 21.43 -9.54
N LEU A 163 4.27 22.22 -8.76
CA LEU A 163 5.38 21.70 -7.97
C LEU A 163 4.90 20.68 -6.93
N ASN A 164 3.83 20.99 -6.19
CA ASN A 164 3.28 20.08 -5.18
C ASN A 164 2.77 18.76 -5.77
N PHE A 165 2.17 18.81 -6.96
CA PHE A 165 1.73 17.61 -7.67
C PHE A 165 2.92 16.79 -8.19
N TYR A 166 3.97 17.45 -8.68
CA TYR A 166 5.10 16.78 -9.32
C TYR A 166 6.06 16.10 -8.34
N LEU A 167 6.30 16.70 -7.17
CA LEU A 167 7.31 16.21 -6.24
C LEU A 167 7.05 14.79 -5.68
N PRO A 168 5.80 14.36 -5.37
CA PRO A 168 5.50 12.97 -5.02
C PRO A 168 5.87 11.97 -6.14
N HIS A 169 5.77 12.35 -7.41
CA HIS A 169 6.25 11.52 -8.51
C HIS A 169 7.78 11.49 -8.60
N VAL A 170 8.45 12.61 -8.29
CA VAL A 170 9.91 12.60 -8.14
C VAL A 170 10.34 11.70 -6.99
N GLU A 171 9.64 11.78 -5.85
CA GLU A 171 9.86 10.90 -4.70
C GLU A 171 9.74 9.43 -5.09
N LYS A 172 8.64 9.03 -5.73
CA LYS A 172 8.44 7.65 -6.21
C LYS A 172 9.50 7.21 -7.21
N TYR A 173 9.93 8.10 -8.11
CA TYR A 173 11.02 7.81 -9.05
C TYR A 173 12.35 7.49 -8.34
N LEU A 174 12.60 8.08 -7.18
CA LEU A 174 13.82 7.88 -6.37
C LEU A 174 13.71 6.72 -5.37
N THR A 175 12.58 6.58 -4.70
CA THR A 175 12.37 5.64 -3.60
C THR A 175 11.75 4.32 -4.05
N GLY A 176 11.02 4.30 -5.18
CA GLY A 176 10.18 3.17 -5.61
C GLY A 176 8.86 3.03 -4.83
N VAL A 177 8.53 3.98 -3.96
CA VAL A 177 7.30 4.01 -3.15
C VAL A 177 6.60 5.35 -3.36
N MET A 178 5.29 5.31 -3.60
CA MET A 178 4.46 6.51 -3.67
C MET A 178 3.94 6.87 -2.29
N PHE A 179 4.35 8.00 -1.72
CA PHE A 179 3.75 8.51 -0.51
C PHE A 179 2.63 9.48 -0.90
N LEU A 180 1.39 9.16 -0.51
CA LEU A 180 0.27 10.03 -0.83
C LEU A 180 0.35 11.31 0.01
N PRO A 181 0.27 12.49 -0.61
CA PRO A 181 0.40 13.75 0.12
C PRO A 181 -0.85 13.99 0.96
N TRP A 182 -0.66 14.23 2.26
CA TRP A 182 -1.77 14.49 3.20
C TRP A 182 -2.68 15.63 2.74
N GLY A 183 -2.11 16.64 2.07
CA GLY A 183 -2.85 17.82 1.63
C GLY A 183 -3.91 17.53 0.57
N TYR A 184 -3.82 16.42 -0.19
CA TYR A 184 -4.70 16.18 -1.34
C TYR A 184 -6.19 16.15 -0.95
N ASP A 185 -6.56 15.28 0.00
CA ASP A 185 -7.96 15.16 0.43
C ASP A 185 -8.49 16.44 1.07
N PHE A 186 -7.65 17.10 1.89
CA PHE A 186 -8.02 18.38 2.51
C PHE A 186 -8.27 19.47 1.47
N VAL A 187 -7.46 19.51 0.41
CA VAL A 187 -7.65 20.45 -0.70
C VAL A 187 -8.93 20.10 -1.47
N MET A 188 -9.18 18.84 -1.80
CA MET A 188 -10.39 18.45 -2.53
C MET A 188 -11.68 18.75 -1.76
N TRP A 189 -11.70 18.48 -0.46
CA TRP A 189 -12.80 18.89 0.43
C TRP A 189 -12.90 20.41 0.54
N GLY A 190 -11.78 21.09 0.78
CA GLY A 190 -11.72 22.54 0.94
C GLY A 190 -12.26 23.27 -0.29
N VAL A 191 -11.85 22.85 -1.49
CA VAL A 191 -12.32 23.40 -2.76
C VAL A 191 -13.80 23.09 -2.97
N SER A 192 -14.25 21.86 -2.72
CA SER A 192 -15.67 21.48 -2.86
C SER A 192 -16.57 22.28 -1.93
N ILE A 193 -16.17 22.44 -0.66
CA ILE A 193 -16.88 23.26 0.33
C ILE A 193 -16.87 24.73 -0.08
N THR A 194 -15.72 25.26 -0.54
CA THR A 194 -15.60 26.64 -0.99
C THR A 194 -16.58 26.92 -2.13
N LEU A 195 -16.65 26.05 -3.14
CA LEU A 195 -17.62 26.17 -4.24
C LEU A 195 -19.07 26.08 -3.77
N ALA A 196 -19.38 25.19 -2.81
CA ALA A 196 -20.72 25.07 -2.25
C ALA A 196 -21.13 26.33 -1.46
N ILE A 197 -20.22 26.91 -0.67
CA ILE A 197 -20.41 28.19 0.03
C ILE A 197 -20.69 29.30 -1.00
N THR A 198 -19.91 29.37 -2.07
CA THR A 198 -20.15 30.32 -3.17
C THR A 198 -21.54 30.15 -3.80
N GLY A 199 -22.00 28.91 -3.99
CA GLY A 199 -23.35 28.65 -4.52
C GLY A 199 -24.49 28.99 -3.56
N ILE A 200 -24.22 29.16 -2.26
CA ILE A 200 -25.24 29.52 -1.26
C ILE A 200 -25.25 31.03 -0.99
N PHE A 201 -24.07 31.64 -0.90
CA PHE A 201 -23.90 33.04 -0.48
C PHE A 201 -23.48 33.98 -1.61
N GLY A 202 -23.25 33.45 -2.82
CA GLY A 202 -22.73 34.21 -3.95
C GLY A 202 -21.21 34.41 -3.91
N ALA A 203 -20.64 34.79 -5.07
CA ALA A 203 -19.21 35.07 -5.19
C ALA A 203 -18.76 36.33 -4.41
N GLU A 204 -19.67 37.26 -4.18
CA GLU A 204 -19.45 38.47 -3.38
C GLU A 204 -19.07 38.18 -1.92
N PHE A 205 -19.44 37.01 -1.40
CA PHE A 205 -19.01 36.54 -0.08
C PHE A 205 -17.49 36.58 0.09
N TRP A 206 -16.74 36.22 -0.96
CA TRP A 206 -15.27 36.17 -0.94
C TRP A 206 -14.59 37.53 -1.03
N GLN A 207 -15.36 38.60 -1.20
CA GLN A 207 -14.88 39.98 -1.22
C GLN A 207 -14.91 40.64 0.16
N ILE A 208 -15.60 40.02 1.12
CA ILE A 208 -15.77 40.54 2.48
C ILE A 208 -14.48 40.26 3.30
N PRO A 209 -13.77 41.30 3.79
CA PRO A 209 -12.54 41.10 4.56
C PRO A 209 -12.80 40.43 5.91
N ILE A 210 -11.96 39.45 6.26
CA ILE A 210 -11.93 38.79 7.57
C ILE A 210 -10.75 39.37 8.35
N LEU A 211 -11.00 40.00 9.50
CA LEU A 211 -9.96 40.70 10.30
C LEU A 211 -9.11 41.69 9.47
N GLY A 212 -9.75 42.36 8.49
CA GLY A 212 -9.09 43.33 7.60
C GLY A 212 -8.33 42.71 6.42
N VAL A 213 -8.34 41.39 6.25
CA VAL A 213 -7.68 40.68 5.15
C VAL A 213 -8.73 40.06 4.22
N LYS A 214 -8.61 40.31 2.91
CA LYS A 214 -9.49 39.66 1.92
C LYS A 214 -9.23 38.15 1.83
N PRO A 215 -10.27 37.30 1.72
CA PRO A 215 -10.14 35.85 1.60
C PRO A 215 -9.18 35.36 0.51
N CYS A 216 -9.02 36.08 -0.60
CA CYS A 216 -8.06 35.72 -1.65
C CYS A 216 -6.60 35.64 -1.17
N HIS A 217 -6.20 36.54 -0.27
CA HIS A 217 -4.85 36.54 0.30
C HIS A 217 -4.66 35.43 1.33
N ILE A 218 -5.73 35.08 2.06
CA ILE A 218 -5.74 33.92 2.95
C ILE A 218 -5.56 32.66 2.12
N PHE A 219 -6.34 32.50 1.04
CA PHE A 219 -6.24 31.38 0.10
C PHE A 219 -4.83 31.21 -0.46
N GLU A 220 -4.24 32.29 -1.00
CA GLU A 220 -2.87 32.28 -1.54
C GLU A 220 -1.83 31.92 -0.47
N LEU A 221 -1.92 32.52 0.72
CA LEU A 221 -1.01 32.21 1.83
C LEU A 221 -1.16 30.75 2.25
N THR A 222 -2.38 30.24 2.35
CA THR A 222 -2.66 28.83 2.69
C THR A 222 -1.98 27.89 1.72
N LEU A 223 -2.09 28.12 0.40
CA LEU A 223 -1.47 27.26 -0.62
C LEU A 223 0.07 27.26 -0.51
N TYR A 224 0.70 28.41 -0.32
CA TYR A 224 2.15 28.48 -0.15
C TYR A 224 2.63 27.83 1.15
N VAL A 225 1.93 28.10 2.26
CA VAL A 225 2.30 27.60 3.59
C VAL A 225 2.07 26.10 3.69
N SER A 226 0.95 25.58 3.18
CA SER A 226 0.69 24.13 3.19
C SER A 226 1.77 23.38 2.42
N ALA A 227 2.18 23.87 1.24
CA ALA A 227 3.23 23.26 0.45
C ALA A 227 4.56 23.11 1.22
N VAL A 228 5.00 24.19 1.87
CA VAL A 228 6.28 24.26 2.58
C VAL A 228 6.25 23.51 3.90
N ILE A 229 5.10 23.43 4.58
CA ILE A 229 4.99 22.76 5.89
C ILE A 229 4.70 21.27 5.74
N THR A 230 3.72 20.90 4.91
CA THR A 230 3.14 19.54 4.95
C THR A 230 3.62 18.65 3.81
N SER A 231 4.23 19.18 2.74
CA SER A 231 4.64 18.39 1.57
C SER A 231 6.16 18.31 1.44
N HIS A 232 6.83 19.43 1.17
CA HIS A 232 8.24 19.42 0.79
C HIS A 232 9.20 18.81 1.84
N PRO A 233 9.09 19.11 3.15
CA PRO A 233 10.00 18.54 4.15
C PRO A 233 9.83 17.03 4.30
N ILE A 234 8.58 16.53 4.16
CA ILE A 234 8.26 15.11 4.26
C ILE A 234 8.89 14.37 3.07
N ILE A 235 8.74 14.90 1.86
CA ILE A 235 9.34 14.32 0.64
C ILE A 235 10.87 14.28 0.77
N ILE A 236 11.49 15.39 1.20
CA ILE A 236 12.95 15.45 1.41
C ILE A 236 13.38 14.41 2.47
N HIS A 237 12.64 14.32 3.58
CA HIS A 237 12.92 13.36 4.64
C HIS A 237 12.82 11.91 4.16
N ASN A 238 11.78 11.58 3.40
CA ASN A 238 11.55 10.24 2.87
C ASN A 238 12.62 9.83 1.86
N VAL A 239 12.99 10.72 0.93
CA VAL A 239 14.10 10.49 0.00
C VAL A 239 15.41 10.29 0.75
N TYR A 240 15.72 11.16 1.73
CA TYR A 240 16.91 11.03 2.57
C TYR A 240 16.94 9.70 3.33
N LYS A 241 15.86 9.36 4.02
CA LYS A 241 15.72 8.12 4.79
C LYS A 241 15.88 6.90 3.89
N SER A 242 15.25 6.93 2.72
CA SER A 242 15.34 5.86 1.73
C SER A 242 16.78 5.62 1.27
N TYR A 243 17.56 6.69 1.04
CA TYR A 243 18.97 6.64 0.63
C TYR A 243 19.91 6.25 1.77
N ARG A 244 19.69 6.77 2.98
CA ARG A 244 20.45 6.41 4.19
C ARG A 244 20.29 4.91 4.51
N ASP A 245 19.06 4.42 4.45
CA ASP A 245 18.69 3.05 4.83
C ASP A 245 18.86 2.06 3.66
N LYS A 246 19.31 2.54 2.48
CA LYS A 246 19.53 1.74 1.25
C LYS A 246 18.30 0.96 0.78
N THR A 247 17.12 1.56 0.91
CA THR A 247 15.83 0.95 0.52
C THR A 247 15.29 1.44 -0.82
N GLY A 248 15.73 2.61 -1.29
CA GLY A 248 15.32 3.19 -2.58
C GLY A 248 16.14 2.71 -3.78
N LYS A 249 16.04 3.42 -4.90
CA LYS A 249 16.72 3.05 -6.15
C LYS A 249 18.21 3.44 -6.22
N MET A 250 18.74 4.10 -5.19
CA MET A 250 20.15 4.50 -5.06
C MET A 250 20.75 5.20 -6.29
N ARG A 251 19.96 6.02 -6.98
CA ARG A 251 20.40 6.77 -8.16
C ARG A 251 21.47 7.79 -7.78
N SER A 252 22.49 7.96 -8.63
CA SER A 252 23.49 9.03 -8.45
C SER A 252 22.81 10.41 -8.43
N PHE A 253 23.47 11.42 -7.85
CA PHE A 253 22.90 12.76 -7.74
C PHE A 253 22.40 13.31 -9.10
N GLY A 254 23.20 13.15 -10.17
CA GLY A 254 22.83 13.59 -11.51
C GLY A 254 21.58 12.89 -12.06
N GLU A 255 21.41 11.59 -11.79
CA GLU A 255 20.21 10.84 -12.18
C GLU A 255 19.01 11.17 -11.29
N ALA A 256 19.25 11.55 -10.04
CA ALA A 256 18.21 11.89 -9.09
C ALA A 256 17.54 13.24 -9.40
N ILE A 257 18.32 14.24 -9.84
CA ILE A 257 17.80 15.57 -10.21
C ILE A 257 17.22 15.63 -11.63
N ARG A 258 17.46 14.60 -12.45
CA ARG A 258 17.07 14.57 -13.86
C ARG A 258 15.58 14.88 -14.12
N PRO A 259 14.61 14.34 -13.36
CA PRO A 259 13.19 14.70 -13.50
C PRO A 259 12.87 16.17 -13.24
N LEU A 260 13.72 16.90 -12.49
CA LEU A 260 13.49 18.31 -12.16
C LEU A 260 13.89 19.24 -13.31
N VAL A 261 14.75 18.80 -14.23
CA VAL A 261 15.22 19.61 -15.36
C VAL A 261 14.09 20.09 -16.27
N PRO A 262 13.20 19.22 -16.80
CA PRO A 262 12.10 19.68 -17.65
C PRO A 262 11.10 20.58 -16.89
N LEU A 263 10.81 20.29 -15.61
CA LEU A 263 9.92 21.12 -14.79
C LEU A 263 10.51 22.51 -14.56
N SER A 264 11.76 22.59 -14.12
CA SER A 264 12.46 23.87 -13.90
C SER A 264 12.57 24.68 -15.19
N SER A 265 12.79 24.01 -16.32
CA SER A 265 12.86 24.67 -17.63
C SER A 265 11.51 25.25 -18.04
N LEU A 266 10.40 24.52 -17.82
CA LEU A 266 9.05 25.05 -18.01
C LEU A 266 8.82 26.29 -17.14
N PHE A 267 9.15 26.20 -15.85
CA PHE A 267 8.94 27.31 -14.90
C PHE A 267 9.73 28.54 -15.31
N ILE A 268 11.00 28.37 -15.69
CA ILE A 268 11.87 29.47 -16.15
C ILE A 268 11.30 30.09 -17.43
N LEU A 269 11.00 29.29 -18.45
CA LEU A 269 10.52 29.80 -19.74
C LEU A 269 9.18 30.54 -19.62
N CYS A 270 8.22 29.96 -18.90
CA CYS A 270 6.95 30.62 -18.66
C CYS A 270 7.12 31.89 -17.82
N THR A 271 7.94 31.87 -16.76
CA THR A 271 8.19 33.07 -15.94
C THR A 271 8.87 34.17 -16.75
N VAL A 272 9.85 33.83 -17.59
CA VAL A 272 10.50 34.79 -18.49
C VAL A 272 9.49 35.39 -19.46
N TRP A 273 8.61 34.59 -20.06
CA TRP A 273 7.58 35.14 -20.94
C TRP A 273 6.60 36.04 -20.17
N VAL A 274 6.12 35.64 -18.99
CA VAL A 274 5.22 36.46 -18.16
C VAL A 274 5.86 37.78 -17.75
N LEU A 275 7.08 37.76 -17.20
CA LEU A 275 7.73 38.94 -16.63
C LEU A 275 8.39 39.85 -17.67
N CYS A 276 8.76 39.32 -18.83
CA CYS A 276 9.43 40.06 -19.90
C CYS A 276 8.57 40.23 -21.16
N SER A 277 7.28 39.88 -21.12
CA SER A 277 6.36 40.12 -22.24
C SER A 277 6.32 41.61 -22.57
N ARG A 278 6.25 41.94 -23.86
CA ARG A 278 6.17 43.33 -24.34
C ARG A 278 4.73 43.88 -24.32
N ASN A 279 3.74 42.99 -24.23
CA ASN A 279 2.32 43.34 -24.30
C ASN A 279 1.52 42.87 -23.07
N ASP A 280 2.18 42.55 -21.96
CA ASP A 280 1.53 42.05 -20.72
C ASP A 280 0.61 40.85 -21.00
N ILE A 281 1.13 39.83 -21.69
CA ILE A 281 0.35 38.67 -22.18
C ILE A 281 -0.48 37.99 -21.09
N ILE A 282 0.01 37.98 -19.84
CA ILE A 282 -0.68 37.35 -18.72
C ILE A 282 -1.95 38.10 -18.33
N ASP A 283 -2.02 39.42 -18.53
CA ASP A 283 -3.23 40.21 -18.29
C ASP A 283 -4.13 40.23 -19.53
N MET A 284 -3.55 40.05 -20.73
CA MET A 284 -4.30 39.98 -21.99
C MET A 284 -5.06 38.67 -22.20
N GLU A 285 -4.47 37.53 -21.82
CA GLU A 285 -5.00 36.17 -22.07
C GLU A 285 -4.67 35.21 -20.90
N PRO A 286 -5.04 35.54 -19.64
CA PRO A 286 -4.59 34.80 -18.47
C PRO A 286 -5.00 33.32 -18.50
N ARG A 287 -6.27 33.06 -18.82
CA ARG A 287 -6.85 31.71 -18.79
C ARG A 287 -6.18 30.78 -19.78
N LEU A 288 -5.96 31.26 -21.01
CA LEU A 288 -5.33 30.46 -22.04
C LEU A 288 -3.84 30.26 -21.76
N TYR A 289 -3.17 31.27 -21.20
CA TYR A 289 -1.78 31.13 -20.74
C TYR A 289 -1.64 30.03 -19.67
N PHE A 290 -2.56 29.98 -18.69
CA PHE A 290 -2.59 28.91 -17.69
C PHE A 290 -2.84 27.53 -18.30
N VAL A 291 -3.75 27.41 -19.27
CA VAL A 291 -3.99 26.15 -20.00
C VAL A 291 -2.76 25.70 -20.78
N MET A 292 -2.07 26.63 -21.46
CA MET A 292 -0.82 26.34 -22.19
C MET A 292 0.27 25.82 -21.25
N CYS A 293 0.54 26.55 -20.17
CA CYS A 293 1.54 26.19 -19.17
C CYS A 293 1.19 24.84 -18.52
N GLY A 294 -0.07 24.65 -18.14
CA GLY A 294 -0.57 23.44 -17.52
C GLY A 294 -0.57 22.22 -18.43
N THR A 295 -0.86 22.39 -19.72
CA THR A 295 -0.79 21.29 -20.70
C THR A 295 0.65 20.81 -20.90
N LEU A 296 1.61 21.73 -20.95
CA LEU A 296 3.04 21.39 -20.98
C LEU A 296 3.47 20.69 -19.69
N PHE A 297 3.05 21.21 -18.53
CA PHE A 297 3.27 20.58 -17.23
C PHE A 297 2.75 19.15 -17.19
N SER A 298 1.48 18.93 -17.54
CA SER A 298 0.86 17.61 -17.56
C SER A 298 1.58 16.67 -18.53
N ASN A 299 2.03 17.15 -19.70
CA ASN A 299 2.85 16.33 -20.60
C ASN A 299 4.20 15.90 -19.98
N ILE A 300 4.89 16.82 -19.28
CA ILE A 300 6.12 16.51 -18.56
C ILE A 300 5.85 15.51 -17.42
N CYS A 301 4.75 15.70 -16.69
CA CYS A 301 4.33 14.84 -15.59
C CYS A 301 4.02 13.42 -16.05
N CYS A 302 3.21 13.23 -17.09
CA CYS A 302 2.90 11.91 -17.63
C CYS A 302 4.15 11.14 -18.09
N ARG A 303 5.16 11.83 -18.62
CA ARG A 303 6.44 11.20 -18.98
C ARG A 303 7.23 10.73 -17.75
N LEU A 304 7.20 11.48 -16.66
CA LEU A 304 7.78 11.05 -15.38
C LEU A 304 7.00 9.85 -14.81
N ILE A 305 5.66 9.87 -14.91
CA ILE A 305 4.79 8.77 -14.48
C ILE A 305 5.11 7.49 -15.25
N VAL A 306 5.29 7.56 -16.57
CA VAL A 306 5.79 6.42 -17.37
C VAL A 306 7.13 5.94 -16.82
N ALA A 307 8.12 6.84 -16.67
CA ALA A 307 9.47 6.46 -16.26
C ALA A 307 9.54 5.83 -14.86
N GLN A 308 8.80 6.36 -13.88
CA GLN A 308 8.81 5.83 -12.51
C GLN A 308 8.16 4.44 -12.45
N MET A 309 7.10 4.20 -13.22
CA MET A 309 6.35 2.95 -13.23
C MET A 309 7.08 1.86 -14.03
N SER A 310 7.63 2.18 -15.19
CA SER A 310 8.41 1.21 -15.97
C SER A 310 9.85 1.05 -15.48
N ASP A 311 10.24 1.73 -14.41
CA ASP A 311 11.60 1.81 -13.89
C ASP A 311 12.66 2.14 -14.96
N THR A 312 12.31 3.04 -15.89
CA THR A 312 13.23 3.53 -16.90
C THR A 312 13.83 4.86 -16.49
N ARG A 313 14.81 5.34 -17.27
CA ARG A 313 15.44 6.63 -17.04
C ARG A 313 14.49 7.75 -17.48
N ALA A 314 14.20 8.69 -16.59
CA ALA A 314 13.38 9.86 -16.91
C ALA A 314 13.97 10.69 -18.07
N ASP A 315 13.12 11.37 -18.82
CA ASP A 315 13.58 12.29 -19.87
C ASP A 315 14.31 13.49 -19.26
N LEU A 316 15.48 13.87 -19.80
CA LEU A 316 16.18 15.09 -19.38
C LEU A 316 15.49 16.35 -19.94
N TRP A 317 14.83 16.20 -21.10
CA TRP A 317 14.23 17.29 -21.85
C TRP A 317 12.92 16.85 -22.48
N ASN A 318 11.91 17.72 -22.46
CA ASN A 318 10.66 17.50 -23.16
C ASN A 318 10.68 18.27 -24.49
N GLY A 319 10.45 17.56 -25.61
CA GLY A 319 10.50 18.16 -26.94
C GLY A 319 9.53 19.33 -27.16
N LEU A 320 8.39 19.37 -26.44
CA LEU A 320 7.44 20.49 -26.54
C LEU A 320 8.00 21.79 -25.96
N LEU A 321 9.00 21.71 -25.06
CA LEU A 321 9.70 22.88 -24.56
C LEU A 321 10.51 23.59 -25.65
N ASN A 322 10.90 22.92 -26.74
CA ASN A 322 11.55 23.59 -27.86
C ASN A 322 10.62 24.63 -28.51
N LEU A 323 9.34 24.31 -28.64
CA LEU A 323 8.34 25.25 -29.16
C LEU A 323 8.18 26.43 -28.20
N LEU A 324 8.09 26.15 -26.89
CA LEU A 324 8.01 27.20 -25.88
C LEU A 324 9.27 28.08 -25.88
N CYS A 325 10.47 27.53 -26.04
CA CYS A 325 11.72 28.29 -26.13
C CYS A 325 11.68 29.28 -27.30
N VAL A 326 11.30 28.82 -28.49
CA VAL A 326 11.23 29.66 -29.69
C VAL A 326 10.19 30.76 -29.51
N VAL A 327 9.00 30.41 -29.01
CA VAL A 327 7.92 31.37 -28.76
C VAL A 327 8.31 32.40 -27.70
N THR A 328 8.86 31.95 -26.57
CA THR A 328 9.31 32.82 -25.49
C THR A 328 10.37 33.79 -25.99
N PHE A 329 11.39 33.29 -26.70
CA PHE A 329 12.44 34.12 -27.28
C PHE A 329 11.89 35.17 -28.25
N PHE A 330 10.96 34.77 -29.13
CA PHE A 330 10.29 35.69 -30.05
C PHE A 330 9.50 36.76 -29.29
N CYS A 331 8.73 36.39 -28.27
CA CYS A 331 7.84 37.32 -27.57
C CYS A 331 8.56 38.30 -26.64
N VAL A 332 9.75 37.94 -26.13
CA VAL A 332 10.54 38.79 -25.21
C VAL A 332 11.67 39.55 -25.89
N LEU A 333 11.88 39.36 -27.21
CA LEU A 333 12.98 39.99 -27.94
C LEU A 333 12.87 41.53 -27.85
N PRO A 334 13.99 42.26 -27.58
CA PRO A 334 13.97 43.72 -27.56
C PRO A 334 14.03 44.28 -29.00
N TYR A 335 12.92 44.20 -29.74
CA TYR A 335 12.83 44.56 -31.16
C TYR A 335 13.38 45.97 -31.46
N THR A 336 13.05 46.97 -30.63
CA THR A 336 13.55 48.34 -30.79
C THR A 336 15.07 48.46 -30.69
N ALA A 337 15.73 47.61 -29.88
CA ALA A 337 17.20 47.58 -29.78
C ALA A 337 17.85 47.08 -31.09
N PHE A 338 17.11 46.34 -31.91
CA PHE A 338 17.54 45.87 -33.23
C PHE A 338 17.03 46.73 -34.39
N GLY A 339 16.41 47.89 -34.11
CA GLY A 339 15.81 48.75 -35.13
C GLY A 339 14.56 48.17 -35.78
N LEU A 340 13.92 47.19 -35.14
CA LEU A 340 12.65 46.59 -35.58
C LEU A 340 11.45 47.21 -34.84
N PRO A 341 10.25 47.23 -35.45
CA PRO A 341 9.03 47.62 -34.76
C PRO A 341 8.75 46.70 -33.56
N GLU A 342 8.19 47.24 -32.47
CA GLU A 342 7.75 46.44 -31.33
C GLU A 342 6.73 45.36 -31.74
N LEU A 343 6.75 44.25 -31.01
CA LEU A 343 5.86 43.12 -31.28
C LEU A 343 4.40 43.53 -31.10
N ASN A 344 3.60 43.34 -32.15
CA ASN A 344 2.17 43.62 -32.09
C ASN A 344 1.46 42.66 -31.10
N ALA A 345 0.65 43.22 -30.20
CA ALA A 345 -0.12 42.47 -29.20
C ALA A 345 -1.00 41.35 -29.78
N GLN A 346 -1.62 41.56 -30.95
CA GLN A 346 -2.41 40.52 -31.61
C GLN A 346 -1.55 39.38 -32.13
N ILE A 347 -0.32 39.66 -32.58
CA ILE A 347 0.62 38.61 -33.00
C ILE A 347 1.01 37.76 -31.79
N GLU A 348 1.38 38.37 -30.65
CA GLU A 348 1.70 37.64 -29.42
C GLU A 348 0.52 36.76 -28.95
N ARG A 349 -0.70 37.30 -29.02
CA ARG A 349 -1.95 36.56 -28.75
C ARG A 349 -2.15 35.37 -29.70
N TYR A 350 -2.04 35.56 -31.01
CA TYR A 350 -2.19 34.45 -31.96
C TYR A 350 -1.08 33.40 -31.83
N VAL A 351 0.14 33.80 -31.46
CA VAL A 351 1.23 32.88 -31.14
C VAL A 351 0.88 32.05 -29.90
N LEU A 352 0.31 32.66 -28.85
CA LEU A 352 -0.20 31.91 -27.70
C LEU A 352 -1.31 30.94 -28.12
N TYR A 353 -2.25 31.35 -28.96
CA TYR A 353 -3.35 30.49 -29.44
C TYR A 353 -2.81 29.28 -30.21
N GLY A 354 -1.91 29.53 -31.16
CA GLY A 354 -1.25 28.50 -31.96
C GLY A 354 -0.42 27.55 -31.10
N LEU A 355 0.37 28.07 -30.15
CA LEU A 355 1.14 27.25 -29.23
C LEU A 355 0.21 26.38 -28.37
N THR A 356 -0.83 26.96 -27.77
CA THR A 356 -1.79 26.26 -26.92
C THR A 356 -2.48 25.13 -27.69
N ALA A 357 -2.96 25.40 -28.89
CA ALA A 357 -3.57 24.38 -29.75
C ALA A 357 -2.59 23.26 -30.09
N CYS A 358 -1.37 23.60 -30.50
CA CYS A 358 -0.32 22.63 -30.84
C CYS A 358 0.05 21.74 -29.64
N VAL A 359 0.31 22.31 -28.46
CA VAL A 359 0.68 21.52 -27.27
C VAL A 359 -0.49 20.68 -26.76
N THR A 360 -1.73 21.18 -26.87
CA THR A 360 -2.94 20.42 -26.50
C THR A 360 -3.14 19.23 -27.42
N ILE A 361 -3.06 19.42 -28.74
CA ILE A 361 -3.15 18.32 -29.71
C ILE A 361 -2.03 17.31 -29.47
N ALA A 362 -0.80 17.77 -29.24
CA ALA A 362 0.34 16.89 -28.97
C ALA A 362 0.16 16.10 -27.66
N HIS A 363 -0.37 16.73 -26.60
CA HIS A 363 -0.65 16.08 -25.33
C HIS A 363 -1.76 15.03 -25.46
N LEU A 364 -2.88 15.36 -26.12
CA LEU A 364 -3.97 14.43 -26.38
C LEU A 364 -3.50 13.23 -27.22
N HIS A 365 -2.69 13.49 -28.25
CA HIS A 365 -2.10 12.42 -29.07
C HIS A 365 -1.13 11.55 -28.28
N TYR A 366 -0.33 12.14 -27.39
CA TYR A 366 0.56 11.41 -26.49
C TYR A 366 -0.24 10.50 -25.55
N GLY A 367 -1.23 11.03 -24.83
CA GLY A 367 -2.06 10.26 -23.90
C GLY A 367 -2.79 9.11 -24.59
N ALA A 368 -3.49 9.40 -25.71
CA ALA A 368 -4.18 8.38 -26.49
C ALA A 368 -3.20 7.33 -27.07
N GLY A 369 -2.00 7.75 -27.48
CA GLY A 369 -0.95 6.88 -27.98
C GLY A 369 -0.45 5.89 -26.93
N VAL A 370 -0.02 6.41 -25.76
CA VAL A 370 0.47 5.61 -24.63
C VAL A 370 -0.60 4.62 -24.16
N VAL A 371 -1.84 5.08 -23.95
CA VAL A 371 -2.96 4.20 -23.54
C VAL A 371 -3.20 3.10 -24.56
N ARG A 372 -3.21 3.42 -25.86
CA ARG A 372 -3.41 2.42 -26.92
C ARG A 372 -2.25 1.42 -27.00
N GLU A 373 -1.01 1.87 -26.85
CA GLU A 373 0.17 1.02 -26.86
C GLU A 373 0.17 0.04 -25.67
N MET A 374 -0.18 0.51 -24.47
CA MET A 374 -0.37 -0.35 -23.29
C MET A 374 -1.54 -1.31 -23.49
N CYS A 375 -2.68 -0.83 -23.99
CA CYS A 375 -3.83 -1.68 -24.30
C CYS A 375 -3.46 -2.80 -25.27
N HIS A 376 -2.70 -2.49 -26.33
CA HIS A 376 -2.24 -3.48 -27.29
C HIS A 376 -1.26 -4.48 -26.67
N HIS A 377 -0.30 -4.01 -25.87
CA HIS A 377 0.70 -4.86 -25.22
C HIS A 377 0.08 -5.82 -24.20
N PHE A 378 -0.78 -5.32 -23.31
CA PHE A 378 -1.48 -6.14 -22.31
C PHE A 378 -2.72 -6.86 -22.84
N ARG A 379 -3.09 -6.64 -24.11
CA ARG A 379 -4.29 -7.20 -24.76
C ARG A 379 -5.60 -6.85 -24.04
N ILE A 380 -5.69 -5.60 -23.58
CA ILE A 380 -6.83 -5.07 -22.81
C ILE A 380 -7.56 -3.98 -23.59
N ARG A 381 -8.78 -3.66 -23.16
CA ARG A 381 -9.55 -2.52 -23.68
C ARG A 381 -9.75 -1.52 -22.55
N CYS A 382 -9.26 -0.29 -22.73
CA CYS A 382 -9.22 0.73 -21.67
C CYS A 382 -10.54 0.90 -20.88
N PHE A 383 -11.68 0.94 -21.57
CA PHE A 383 -13.00 1.17 -20.98
C PHE A 383 -13.92 -0.06 -20.96
N LYS A 384 -13.36 -1.27 -21.06
CA LYS A 384 -14.14 -2.51 -20.99
C LYS A 384 -13.47 -3.50 -20.07
N ILE A 385 -14.27 -4.09 -19.20
CA ILE A 385 -13.83 -5.23 -18.40
C ILE A 385 -13.75 -6.44 -19.33
N PRO A 386 -12.60 -7.15 -19.38
CA PRO A 386 -12.47 -8.38 -20.13
C PRO A 386 -13.51 -9.42 -19.67
N THR A 387 -14.16 -10.13 -20.60
CA THR A 387 -15.00 -11.29 -20.29
C THR A 387 -14.18 -12.53 -19.90
N THR A 388 -12.84 -12.42 -19.94
CA THR A 388 -11.87 -13.49 -19.64
C THR A 388 -10.75 -12.86 -18.80
N PRO A 389 -10.42 -13.39 -17.61
CA PRO A 389 -9.42 -12.79 -16.74
C PRO A 389 -8.08 -12.62 -17.44
N LEU A 390 -7.43 -11.46 -17.27
CA LEU A 390 -6.07 -11.26 -17.75
C LEU A 390 -5.07 -11.84 -16.75
N PRO A 391 -3.91 -12.35 -17.21
CA PRO A 391 -2.82 -12.75 -16.32
C PRO A 391 -2.40 -11.56 -15.45
N GLN A 392 -2.60 -11.67 -14.15
CA GLN A 392 -2.36 -10.58 -13.21
C GLN A 392 -0.86 -10.26 -13.10
N THR A 393 -0.49 -8.98 -13.28
CA THR A 393 0.73 -8.42 -12.68
C THR A 393 0.42 -8.08 -11.23
N THR A 394 0.87 -8.94 -10.30
CA THR A 394 0.62 -8.81 -8.85
C THR A 394 0.82 -7.37 -8.32
N PRO A 395 -0.21 -6.71 -7.75
CA PRO A 395 -0.06 -5.48 -7.01
C PRO A 395 0.58 -5.73 -5.62
N PRO A 396 1.17 -4.71 -4.99
CA PRO A 396 1.56 -4.64 -3.59
C PRO A 396 0.38 -4.69 -2.63
N ALA A 397 0.70 -5.15 -1.43
CA ALA A 397 -0.20 -5.75 -0.47
C ALA A 397 -1.01 -4.79 0.43
N ASP A 398 -1.29 -3.56 -0.02
CA ASP A 398 -1.85 -2.53 0.89
C ASP A 398 -3.27 -2.07 0.57
N ASP A 399 -4.04 -2.77 -0.28
CA ASP A 399 -5.28 -2.14 -0.76
C ASP A 399 -6.46 -3.06 -1.16
N MET A 400 -6.33 -4.39 -1.11
CA MET A 400 -7.34 -5.36 -1.56
C MET A 400 -8.30 -5.84 -0.46
N GLU A 401 -8.91 -4.92 0.29
CA GLU A 401 -10.23 -5.19 0.86
C GLU A 401 -11.28 -4.88 -0.22
N ASP A 402 -12.25 -5.78 -0.35
CA ASP A 402 -13.49 -5.73 -1.13
C ASP A 402 -13.54 -6.51 -2.48
N ILE A 403 -14.27 -7.62 -2.35
CA ILE A 403 -15.14 -8.39 -3.26
C ILE A 403 -14.58 -9.52 -4.13
N GLU A 404 -14.69 -10.72 -3.57
CA GLU A 404 -14.60 -12.03 -4.19
C GLU A 404 -15.83 -12.42 -5.06
N LEU A 405 -15.66 -13.53 -5.80
CA LEU A 405 -16.66 -14.50 -6.30
C LEU A 405 -17.32 -14.36 -7.71
N ILE A 406 -16.94 -15.36 -8.55
CA ILE A 406 -17.62 -16.18 -9.61
C ILE A 406 -17.49 -15.79 -11.11
N ALA A 407 -16.66 -16.55 -11.88
CA ALA A 407 -17.12 -17.55 -12.87
C ALA A 407 -15.97 -18.19 -13.73
N SER A 408 -15.76 -19.49 -13.46
CA SER A 408 -15.05 -20.62 -14.11
C SER A 408 -14.32 -20.58 -15.48
N SER A 409 -13.20 -21.32 -15.47
CA SER A 409 -12.66 -22.33 -16.41
C SER A 409 -11.72 -21.90 -17.56
N ALA A 410 -10.44 -21.82 -17.25
CA ALA A 410 -9.33 -22.40 -18.04
C ALA A 410 -8.19 -22.74 -17.06
N MET A 411 -7.52 -23.89 -17.22
CA MET A 411 -6.52 -24.41 -16.27
C MET A 411 -5.35 -23.43 -16.08
N GLU A 412 -5.36 -22.66 -14.98
CA GLU A 412 -4.19 -21.95 -14.47
C GLU A 412 -3.28 -22.95 -13.74
N GLU A 413 -1.96 -22.82 -13.95
CA GLU A 413 -0.95 -23.56 -13.20
C GLU A 413 -0.96 -23.14 -11.72
N ASP A 414 -0.82 -24.11 -10.83
CA ASP A 414 -0.81 -23.87 -9.39
C ASP A 414 0.41 -23.08 -8.94
N ARG A 415 0.19 -22.12 -8.02
CA ARG A 415 1.22 -21.32 -7.39
C ARG A 415 0.93 -21.04 -5.92
N LEU A 416 1.98 -20.89 -5.12
CA LEU A 416 1.88 -20.37 -3.76
C LEU A 416 1.68 -18.85 -3.82
N VAL A 417 0.64 -18.37 -3.13
CA VAL A 417 0.29 -16.96 -3.03
C VAL A 417 0.32 -16.56 -1.55
N GLU A 418 1.07 -15.51 -1.23
CA GLU A 418 1.14 -15.00 0.15
C GLU A 418 -0.24 -14.43 0.58
N ILE A 419 -0.70 -14.79 1.77
CA ILE A 419 -1.93 -14.28 2.38
C ILE A 419 -1.65 -12.86 2.87
N PRO A 420 -2.30 -11.83 2.30
CA PRO A 420 -2.05 -10.43 2.65
C PRO A 420 -2.31 -10.17 4.14
N ARG A 421 -1.51 -9.27 4.74
CA ARG A 421 -1.61 -8.97 6.18
C ARG A 421 -2.92 -8.30 6.58
N CYS A 422 -3.48 -7.47 5.71
CA CYS A 422 -4.81 -6.89 5.90
C CYS A 422 -5.87 -7.97 6.11
N ASP A 423 -5.68 -9.12 5.48
CA ASP A 423 -6.63 -10.22 5.48
C ASP A 423 -6.43 -11.18 6.67
N TRP A 424 -5.38 -11.01 7.49
CA TRP A 424 -5.07 -11.99 8.53
C TRP A 424 -6.18 -12.11 9.58
N GLU A 425 -6.90 -11.04 9.91
CA GLU A 425 -8.02 -11.12 10.85
C GLU A 425 -9.22 -11.87 10.27
N GLU A 426 -9.51 -11.68 8.98
CA GLU A 426 -10.53 -12.43 8.25
C GLU A 426 -10.13 -13.92 8.14
N TRP A 427 -8.90 -14.18 7.69
CA TRP A 427 -8.32 -15.52 7.58
C TRP A 427 -8.32 -16.25 8.92
N ARG A 428 -7.91 -15.58 10.00
CA ARG A 428 -8.00 -16.08 11.38
C ARG A 428 -9.43 -16.49 11.71
N ASP A 429 -10.40 -15.63 11.37
CA ASP A 429 -11.79 -15.80 11.77
C ASP A 429 -12.51 -16.95 11.04
N LEU A 430 -12.00 -17.42 9.89
CA LEU A 430 -12.47 -18.66 9.25
C LEU A 430 -12.41 -19.86 10.21
N TYR A 431 -11.39 -19.90 11.08
CA TYR A 431 -11.19 -20.96 12.06
C TYR A 431 -12.05 -20.80 13.32
N LYS A 432 -12.89 -19.77 13.42
CA LYS A 432 -13.93 -19.69 14.46
C LYS A 432 -15.10 -20.64 14.19
N ARG A 433 -15.24 -21.14 12.95
CA ARG A 433 -16.23 -22.17 12.62
C ARG A 433 -15.94 -23.42 13.43
N ASP A 434 -17.01 -24.07 13.91
CA ASP A 434 -16.92 -25.31 14.70
C ASP A 434 -16.01 -25.17 15.94
N TRP A 435 -15.98 -23.99 16.56
CA TRP A 435 -15.13 -23.71 17.72
C TRP A 435 -15.34 -24.75 18.84
N PRO A 436 -14.28 -25.33 19.45
CA PRO A 436 -12.84 -25.01 19.30
C PRO A 436 -12.08 -25.92 18.32
N ARG A 437 -12.74 -26.62 17.40
CA ARG A 437 -12.10 -27.63 16.52
C ARG A 437 -10.86 -27.11 15.79
N HIS A 438 -10.93 -25.87 15.30
CA HIS A 438 -9.86 -25.21 14.53
C HIS A 438 -9.08 -24.16 15.35
N GLU A 439 -9.17 -24.20 16.67
CA GLU A 439 -8.55 -23.18 17.55
C GLU A 439 -7.02 -23.10 17.40
N LEU A 440 -6.31 -24.20 17.11
CA LEU A 440 -4.86 -24.13 16.89
C LEU A 440 -4.50 -23.36 15.61
N ALA A 441 -5.27 -23.56 14.54
CA ALA A 441 -5.12 -22.77 13.32
C ALA A 441 -5.44 -21.29 13.57
N TYR A 442 -6.53 -21.01 14.30
CA TYR A 442 -6.86 -19.66 14.78
C TYR A 442 -5.69 -19.02 15.54
N ASN A 443 -5.11 -19.76 16.49
CA ASN A 443 -4.05 -19.28 17.37
C ASN A 443 -2.75 -18.98 16.60
N ILE A 444 -2.39 -19.80 15.61
CA ILE A 444 -1.25 -19.50 14.71
C ILE A 444 -1.43 -18.13 14.08
N VAL A 445 -2.57 -17.89 13.43
CA VAL A 445 -2.82 -16.63 12.74
C VAL A 445 -2.85 -15.46 13.73
N GLN A 446 -3.55 -15.64 14.85
CA GLN A 446 -3.65 -14.63 15.90
C GLN A 446 -2.27 -14.26 16.49
N ASN A 447 -1.37 -15.24 16.64
CA ASN A 447 -0.01 -15.02 17.11
C ASN A 447 0.76 -14.13 16.14
N TYR A 448 0.73 -14.44 14.84
CA TYR A 448 1.42 -13.62 13.83
C TYR A 448 0.80 -12.23 13.68
N ILE A 449 -0.52 -12.06 13.83
CA ILE A 449 -1.17 -10.74 13.95
C ILE A 449 -0.59 -9.95 15.14
N ASN A 450 -0.38 -10.59 16.28
CA ASN A 450 0.18 -9.92 17.45
C ASN A 450 1.67 -9.57 17.27
N TRP A 451 2.43 -10.44 16.60
CA TRP A 451 3.84 -10.19 16.31
C TRP A 451 4.03 -9.09 15.29
N SER A 452 3.17 -8.99 14.28
CA SER A 452 3.26 -7.96 13.23
C SER A 452 3.04 -6.55 13.77
N LYS A 453 2.31 -6.40 14.88
CA LYS A 453 2.18 -5.14 15.63
C LYS A 453 3.50 -4.68 16.27
N ARG A 454 4.40 -5.62 16.58
CA ARG A 454 5.72 -5.34 17.17
C ARG A 454 6.79 -5.15 16.10
N ASP A 455 6.75 -5.99 15.07
CA ASP A 455 7.65 -5.94 13.92
C ASP A 455 6.88 -6.11 12.62
N ARG A 456 6.74 -5.00 11.88
CA ARG A 456 6.04 -4.99 10.60
C ARG A 456 6.78 -5.75 9.50
N LYS A 457 8.03 -6.16 9.66
CA LYS A 457 8.75 -6.96 8.65
C LYS A 457 9.53 -8.09 9.34
N ILE A 458 8.80 -8.96 10.04
CA ILE A 458 9.35 -10.20 10.60
C ILE A 458 10.17 -10.91 9.53
N LYS A 459 11.48 -10.97 9.75
CA LYS A 459 12.43 -11.57 8.83
C LYS A 459 12.15 -13.07 8.69
N ASP A 460 12.25 -13.59 7.46
CA ASP A 460 12.13 -15.01 7.13
C ASP A 460 10.77 -15.63 7.50
N LEU A 461 9.69 -14.85 7.39
CA LEU A 461 8.31 -15.30 7.59
C LEU A 461 7.53 -15.23 6.26
N ALA A 462 6.88 -16.32 5.89
CA ALA A 462 5.98 -16.40 4.74
C ALA A 462 4.70 -17.16 5.10
N LEU A 463 3.53 -16.66 4.70
CA LEU A 463 2.23 -17.27 4.98
C LEU A 463 1.51 -17.46 3.65
N TYR A 464 1.48 -18.69 3.14
CA TYR A 464 1.01 -19.00 1.79
C TYR A 464 -0.35 -19.69 1.78
N SER A 465 -1.03 -19.56 0.66
CA SER A 465 -2.21 -20.31 0.23
C SER A 465 -2.01 -20.80 -1.21
N LEU A 466 -2.81 -21.79 -1.64
CA LEU A 466 -2.83 -22.20 -3.04
C LEU A 466 -3.65 -21.20 -3.85
N ASN A 467 -3.04 -20.54 -4.84
CA ASN A 467 -3.72 -19.64 -5.78
C ASN A 467 -4.56 -18.52 -5.13
N GLY A 468 -4.35 -18.21 -3.85
CA GLY A 468 -5.17 -17.24 -3.10
C GLY A 468 -6.50 -17.78 -2.56
N SER A 469 -6.75 -19.10 -2.66
CA SER A 469 -8.04 -19.74 -2.34
C SER A 469 -8.36 -19.90 -0.84
N TRP A 470 -7.57 -19.29 0.05
CA TRP A 470 -7.70 -19.50 1.50
C TRP A 470 -9.05 -19.05 2.08
N ARG A 471 -9.76 -18.10 1.44
CA ARG A 471 -11.13 -17.69 1.85
C ARG A 471 -12.15 -18.79 1.66
N GLU A 472 -11.96 -19.61 0.62
CA GLU A 472 -12.88 -20.67 0.22
C GLU A 472 -12.65 -21.93 1.06
N ASN A 473 -11.39 -22.23 1.36
CA ASN A 473 -11.00 -23.53 1.90
C ASN A 473 -10.13 -23.48 3.16
N GLY A 474 -9.80 -22.30 3.69
CA GLY A 474 -8.96 -22.13 4.88
C GLY A 474 -7.61 -22.85 4.79
N THR A 475 -7.10 -23.14 3.59
CA THR A 475 -5.83 -23.85 3.40
C THR A 475 -4.67 -22.88 3.50
N PHE A 476 -3.68 -23.23 4.32
CA PHE A 476 -2.45 -22.47 4.39
C PHE A 476 -1.22 -23.33 4.66
N VAL A 477 -0.07 -22.73 4.33
CA VAL A 477 1.25 -23.13 4.81
C VAL A 477 1.96 -21.88 5.33
N VAL A 478 2.33 -21.85 6.61
CA VAL A 478 3.18 -20.81 7.21
C VAL A 478 4.59 -21.35 7.35
N ILE A 479 5.58 -20.61 6.87
CA ILE A 479 7.01 -20.89 7.04
C ILE A 479 7.61 -19.74 7.83
N ASP A 480 8.10 -20.03 9.03
CA ASP A 480 8.79 -19.09 9.91
C ASP A 480 10.18 -19.63 10.21
N ARG A 481 11.16 -19.13 9.45
CA ARG A 481 12.52 -19.67 9.35
C ARG A 481 12.49 -21.15 8.94
N ILE A 482 12.53 -22.04 9.91
CA ILE A 482 12.58 -23.49 9.73
C ILE A 482 11.28 -24.16 10.17
N ASP A 483 10.43 -23.45 10.93
CA ASP A 483 9.17 -23.99 11.39
C ASP A 483 8.14 -23.87 10.26
N LEU A 484 7.49 -24.98 9.94
CA LEU A 484 6.43 -25.05 8.94
C LEU A 484 5.14 -25.49 9.62
N TYR A 485 4.10 -24.67 9.47
CA TYR A 485 2.75 -24.93 9.96
C TYR A 485 1.81 -25.06 8.78
N MET A 486 0.81 -25.93 8.88
CA MET A 486 -0.18 -26.10 7.82
C MET A 486 -1.54 -26.45 8.41
N HIS A 487 -2.60 -26.01 7.74
CA HIS A 487 -3.97 -26.37 8.08
C HIS A 487 -4.85 -26.25 6.85
N THR A 488 -6.00 -26.91 6.86
CA THR A 488 -7.03 -26.75 5.84
C THR A 488 -8.44 -26.97 6.40
N LEU A 489 -9.43 -26.27 5.82
CA LEU A 489 -10.86 -26.52 5.99
C LEU A 489 -11.46 -27.28 4.79
N ASP A 490 -10.67 -27.60 3.77
CA ASP A 490 -11.04 -28.46 2.64
C ASP A 490 -10.98 -29.93 3.07
N GLU A 491 -12.15 -30.55 3.21
CA GLU A 491 -12.30 -31.94 3.63
C GLU A 491 -11.67 -32.94 2.65
N SER A 492 -11.49 -32.57 1.38
CA SER A 492 -10.86 -33.43 0.38
C SER A 492 -9.34 -33.50 0.49
N LEU A 493 -8.74 -32.52 1.19
CA LEU A 493 -7.30 -32.28 1.28
C LEU A 493 -6.60 -32.00 -0.07
N ASP A 494 -7.33 -31.83 -1.18
CA ASP A 494 -6.75 -31.61 -2.50
C ASP A 494 -5.97 -30.29 -2.55
N THR A 495 -6.56 -29.23 -1.99
CA THR A 495 -5.92 -27.92 -1.94
C THR A 495 -4.61 -28.00 -1.16
N LEU A 496 -4.62 -28.65 0.01
CA LEU A 496 -3.41 -28.78 0.82
C LEU A 496 -2.36 -29.64 0.13
N ARG A 497 -2.75 -30.74 -0.54
CA ARG A 497 -1.85 -31.59 -1.33
C ARG A 497 -1.08 -30.76 -2.35
N ARG A 498 -1.80 -30.03 -3.19
CA ARG A 498 -1.24 -29.20 -4.26
C ARG A 498 -0.39 -28.07 -3.71
N THR A 499 -0.79 -27.48 -2.57
CA THR A 499 0.02 -26.49 -1.85
C THR A 499 1.38 -27.07 -1.46
N LEU A 500 1.40 -28.24 -0.81
CA LEU A 500 2.63 -28.86 -0.33
C LEU A 500 3.56 -29.26 -1.47
N GLU A 501 3.03 -29.60 -2.64
CA GLU A 501 3.83 -29.92 -3.83
C GLU A 501 4.62 -28.71 -4.38
N LEU A 502 4.22 -27.49 -4.05
CA LEU A 502 4.84 -26.25 -4.50
C LEU A 502 5.83 -25.66 -3.49
N VAL A 503 5.85 -26.18 -2.26
CA VAL A 503 6.81 -25.74 -1.23
C VAL A 503 8.23 -26.13 -1.68
N ASP A 504 9.19 -25.20 -1.53
CA ASP A 504 10.59 -25.46 -1.86
C ASP A 504 11.27 -26.33 -0.79
N TRP A 505 11.11 -27.65 -0.93
CA TRP A 505 11.69 -28.66 -0.04
C TRP A 505 13.21 -28.87 -0.23
N ASP A 506 13.91 -28.03 -0.99
CA ASP A 506 15.37 -28.09 -1.03
C ASP A 506 16.00 -27.56 0.26
N TYR A 507 15.25 -26.75 1.02
CA TYR A 507 15.55 -26.31 2.38
C TYR A 507 15.01 -27.30 3.42
N TYR A 508 15.62 -27.34 4.60
CA TYR A 508 15.09 -28.14 5.71
C TYR A 508 14.02 -27.34 6.47
N TYR A 509 12.90 -28.00 6.74
CA TYR A 509 11.80 -27.50 7.54
C TYR A 509 11.42 -28.52 8.61
N VAL A 510 10.82 -28.04 9.68
CA VAL A 510 10.18 -28.81 10.73
C VAL A 510 8.68 -28.56 10.60
N ALA A 511 7.94 -29.51 10.06
CA ALA A 511 6.48 -29.51 10.11
C ALA A 511 6.06 -29.70 11.57
N VAL A 512 5.63 -28.61 12.21
CA VAL A 512 5.33 -28.54 13.63
C VAL A 512 3.96 -29.11 13.90
N MET A 513 3.88 -30.15 14.75
CA MET A 513 2.60 -30.77 15.16
C MET A 513 1.70 -31.10 13.96
N CYS A 514 2.28 -31.67 12.91
CA CYS A 514 1.60 -32.03 11.67
C CYS A 514 0.49 -33.06 11.92
N GLU A 515 -0.75 -32.68 11.61
CA GLU A 515 -1.93 -33.55 11.59
C GLU A 515 -2.09 -34.31 10.26
N TYR A 516 -1.33 -33.92 9.23
CA TYR A 516 -1.46 -34.41 7.86
C TYR A 516 -0.27 -35.30 7.45
N GLU A 517 0.20 -36.15 8.36
CA GLU A 517 1.40 -36.99 8.18
C GLU A 517 1.38 -37.76 6.86
N SER A 518 0.31 -38.51 6.59
CA SER A 518 0.20 -39.31 5.37
C SER A 518 0.30 -38.47 4.10
N LEU A 519 -0.33 -37.30 4.09
CA LEU A 519 -0.31 -36.37 2.95
C LEU A 519 1.09 -35.78 2.72
N LEU A 520 1.78 -35.42 3.81
CA LEU A 520 3.13 -34.88 3.74
C LEU A 520 4.13 -35.94 3.25
N PHE A 521 4.00 -37.18 3.72
CA PHE A 521 4.84 -38.29 3.24
C PHE A 521 4.56 -38.68 1.79
N ASP A 522 3.31 -38.65 1.34
CA ASP A 522 2.98 -38.82 -0.08
C ASP A 522 3.66 -37.74 -0.93
N THR A 523 3.63 -36.49 -0.46
CA THR A 523 4.28 -35.35 -1.13
C THR A 523 5.79 -35.55 -1.18
N PHE A 524 6.41 -35.94 -0.06
CA PHE A 524 7.83 -36.22 0.01
C PHE A 524 8.23 -37.36 -0.92
N LYS A 525 7.45 -38.44 -0.97
CA LYS A 525 7.69 -39.54 -1.91
C LYS A 525 7.61 -39.07 -3.37
N LYS A 526 6.59 -38.27 -3.71
CA LYS A 526 6.40 -37.73 -5.06
C LYS A 526 7.57 -36.83 -5.49
N LEU A 527 8.00 -35.96 -4.59
CA LEU A 527 9.07 -34.99 -4.87
C LEU A 527 10.47 -35.52 -4.59
N ASN A 528 10.61 -36.77 -4.11
CA ASN A 528 11.87 -37.40 -3.68
C ASN A 528 12.54 -36.70 -2.47
N VAL A 529 11.76 -36.18 -1.53
CA VAL A 529 12.24 -35.49 -0.30
C VAL A 529 12.55 -36.54 0.75
N ARG A 530 13.72 -36.43 1.38
CA ARG A 530 14.11 -37.33 2.46
C ARG A 530 13.66 -36.78 3.80
N VAL A 531 13.18 -37.67 4.66
CA VAL A 531 12.81 -37.33 6.04
C VAL A 531 14.02 -37.58 6.93
N ALA A 532 14.38 -36.59 7.73
CA ALA A 532 15.45 -36.70 8.71
C ALA A 532 14.95 -37.35 10.01
N ILE A 533 13.82 -36.86 10.52
CA ILE A 533 13.26 -37.25 11.82
C ILE A 533 11.73 -37.13 11.75
N ALA A 534 11.00 -38.11 12.31
CA ALA A 534 9.60 -37.99 12.65
C ALA A 534 9.42 -38.38 14.12
N ARG A 535 8.73 -37.54 14.91
CA ARG A 535 8.50 -37.78 16.35
C ARG A 535 7.01 -37.69 16.69
N PRO A 536 6.38 -38.80 17.10
CA PRO A 536 4.97 -38.81 17.46
C PRO A 536 4.73 -38.11 18.79
N ASN A 537 3.68 -37.29 18.82
CA ASN A 537 3.23 -36.53 19.98
C ASN A 537 1.71 -36.64 20.10
N THR A 538 1.23 -36.60 21.33
CA THR A 538 -0.20 -36.48 21.62
C THR A 538 -0.51 -35.03 22.05
N ILE A 539 -1.56 -34.44 21.47
CA ILE A 539 -2.11 -33.15 21.93
C ILE A 539 -3.03 -33.39 23.11
N TYR A 540 -2.79 -32.64 24.18
CA TYR A 540 -3.59 -32.56 25.38
C TYR A 540 -4.33 -31.23 25.43
N PHE A 541 -5.56 -31.24 25.91
CA PHE A 541 -6.46 -30.08 25.97
C PHE A 541 -7.08 -29.91 27.36
N LEU A 542 -7.20 -28.68 27.82
CA LEU A 542 -7.93 -28.27 29.03
C LEU A 542 -8.74 -27.00 28.74
N PRO A 543 -10.09 -27.05 28.84
CA PRO A 543 -10.94 -25.88 28.62
C PRO A 543 -10.63 -24.75 29.59
N LYS A 544 -10.76 -23.51 29.13
CA LYS A 544 -10.51 -22.31 29.93
C LYS A 544 -11.42 -22.22 31.15
N GLU A 545 -12.66 -22.69 31.05
CA GLU A 545 -13.63 -22.68 32.16
C GLU A 545 -13.15 -23.57 33.31
N GLU A 546 -12.60 -24.74 33.02
CA GLU A 546 -12.00 -25.65 34.01
C GLU A 546 -10.67 -25.06 34.55
N ALA A 547 -9.86 -24.49 33.66
CA ALA A 547 -8.59 -23.85 34.03
C ALA A 547 -8.77 -22.67 35.01
N LEU A 548 -9.83 -21.87 34.85
CA LEU A 548 -10.13 -20.74 35.76
C LEU A 548 -10.41 -21.19 37.20
N GLN A 549 -10.90 -22.42 37.39
CA GLN A 549 -11.20 -22.99 38.71
C GLN A 549 -9.95 -23.50 39.43
N LEU A 550 -8.80 -23.61 38.76
CA LEU A 550 -7.57 -24.11 39.37
C LEU A 550 -7.04 -23.15 40.44
N SER A 551 -6.63 -23.70 41.58
CA SER A 551 -5.92 -22.97 42.63
C SER A 551 -4.41 -23.16 42.48
N VAL A 552 -3.67 -22.06 42.45
CA VAL A 552 -2.19 -22.09 42.37
C VAL A 552 -1.65 -21.79 43.77
N ALA A 553 -1.10 -22.79 44.42
CA ALA A 553 -0.36 -22.61 45.67
C ALA A 553 1.14 -22.55 45.36
N VAL A 554 1.77 -21.42 45.70
CA VAL A 554 3.22 -21.24 45.57
C VAL A 554 3.83 -21.40 46.96
N PRO A 555 4.71 -22.39 47.19
CA PRO A 555 5.40 -22.55 48.46
C PRO A 555 6.19 -21.31 48.88
N GLU A 556 6.38 -21.14 50.20
CA GLU A 556 7.23 -20.08 50.75
C GLU A 556 8.65 -20.15 50.18
N GLY A 557 9.23 -18.98 49.88
CA GLY A 557 10.55 -18.85 49.25
C GLY A 557 10.55 -19.03 47.72
N LEU A 558 9.40 -19.29 47.11
CA LEU A 558 9.25 -19.36 45.65
C LEU A 558 8.38 -18.23 45.13
N SER A 559 8.63 -17.80 43.90
CA SER A 559 7.84 -16.77 43.22
C SER A 559 7.58 -17.14 41.76
N LEU A 560 6.44 -16.69 41.23
CA LEU A 560 6.11 -16.82 39.80
C LEU A 560 6.24 -15.46 39.12
N GLY A 561 6.73 -15.44 37.89
CA GLY A 561 6.85 -14.21 37.12
C GLY A 561 7.11 -14.45 35.63
N PRO A 562 7.10 -13.40 34.80
CA PRO A 562 7.41 -13.52 33.38
C PRO A 562 8.90 -13.83 33.17
N LEU A 563 9.20 -14.62 32.14
CA LEU A 563 10.59 -14.82 31.74
C LEU A 563 11.16 -13.53 31.11
N GLN A 564 12.45 -13.29 31.32
CA GLN A 564 13.24 -12.26 30.67
C GLN A 564 14.12 -12.84 29.55
N PRO A 565 14.54 -12.04 28.55
CA PRO A 565 15.29 -12.53 27.39
C PRO A 565 16.55 -13.33 27.73
N HIS A 566 17.28 -12.95 28.79
CA HIS A 566 18.49 -13.66 29.19
C HIS A 566 18.24 -15.10 29.68
N HIS A 567 17.01 -15.45 30.05
CA HIS A 567 16.66 -16.84 30.38
C HIS A 567 16.63 -17.75 29.15
N ALA A 568 16.52 -17.20 27.93
CA ALA A 568 16.51 -17.99 26.69
C ALA A 568 17.74 -18.90 26.60
N LYS A 569 18.91 -18.37 26.97
CA LYS A 569 20.15 -19.13 27.01
C LYS A 569 20.10 -20.30 27.99
N ILE A 570 19.62 -20.07 29.22
CA ILE A 570 19.51 -21.12 30.25
C ILE A 570 18.57 -22.23 29.76
N ILE A 571 17.43 -21.84 29.21
CA ILE A 571 16.42 -22.77 28.69
C ILE A 571 17.01 -23.57 27.52
N ASN A 572 17.69 -22.90 26.60
CA ASN A 572 18.34 -23.52 25.46
C ASN A 572 19.43 -24.52 25.88
N ASP A 573 20.27 -24.13 26.84
CA ASP A 573 21.37 -24.97 27.34
C ASP A 573 20.84 -26.23 28.04
N LEU A 574 19.64 -26.18 28.62
CA LEU A 574 18.98 -27.32 29.26
C LEU A 574 18.04 -28.11 28.33
N TRP A 575 17.78 -27.62 27.11
CA TRP A 575 16.82 -28.24 26.19
C TRP A 575 17.46 -29.43 25.45
N PRO A 576 16.97 -30.68 25.64
CA PRO A 576 17.56 -31.87 24.99
C PRO A 576 17.44 -31.87 23.46
N HIS A 577 16.59 -31.00 22.92
CA HIS A 577 16.33 -30.90 21.48
C HIS A 577 16.83 -29.58 20.90
N ARG A 578 17.71 -28.87 21.61
CA ARG A 578 18.32 -27.65 21.11
C ARG A 578 19.03 -27.89 19.77
N GLU A 579 18.93 -26.90 18.91
CA GLU A 579 19.59 -26.87 17.61
C GLU A 579 20.09 -25.48 17.26
N THR A 580 20.80 -25.34 16.16
CA THR A 580 21.34 -24.04 15.78
C THR A 580 20.20 -23.04 15.54
N GLY A 581 20.25 -21.88 16.20
CA GLY A 581 19.20 -20.86 16.14
C GLY A 581 18.04 -21.05 17.13
N SER A 582 17.99 -22.14 17.90
CA SER A 582 16.94 -22.37 18.90
C SER A 582 16.97 -21.39 20.08
N GLU A 583 18.16 -20.91 20.49
CA GLU A 583 18.27 -19.85 21.50
C GLU A 583 17.54 -18.57 21.05
N PHE A 584 17.74 -18.16 19.80
CA PHE A 584 17.03 -17.01 19.22
C PHE A 584 15.52 -17.24 19.18
N ALA A 585 15.08 -18.45 18.79
CA ALA A 585 13.65 -18.78 18.75
C ALA A 585 13.02 -18.69 20.15
N LEU A 586 13.69 -19.23 21.17
CA LEU A 586 13.26 -19.14 22.56
C LEU A 586 13.25 -17.68 23.06
N GLU A 587 14.27 -16.90 22.74
CA GLU A 587 14.32 -15.47 23.10
C GLU A 587 13.17 -14.69 22.45
N ARG A 588 12.88 -14.95 21.17
CA ARG A 588 11.76 -14.35 20.44
C ARG A 588 10.42 -14.69 21.10
N LEU A 589 10.21 -15.96 21.49
CA LEU A 589 9.01 -16.37 22.23
C LEU A 589 8.91 -15.66 23.59
N ILE A 590 10.00 -15.56 24.36
CA ILE A 590 10.00 -14.86 25.65
C ILE A 590 9.64 -13.38 25.48
N ARG A 591 10.18 -12.74 24.44
CA ARG A 591 9.92 -11.32 24.18
C ARG A 591 8.49 -11.08 23.72
N TRP A 592 7.96 -11.95 22.86
CA TRP A 592 6.76 -11.65 22.07
C TRP A 592 5.50 -12.41 22.52
N ASN A 593 5.65 -13.51 23.25
CA ASN A 593 4.55 -14.34 23.75
C ASN A 593 4.47 -14.37 25.28
N ALA A 594 3.34 -14.88 25.78
CA ALA A 594 3.20 -15.20 27.19
C ALA A 594 4.19 -16.29 27.58
N SER A 595 4.79 -16.15 28.75
CA SER A 595 5.65 -17.13 29.36
C SER A 595 5.58 -17.00 30.88
N ILE A 596 5.94 -18.08 31.56
CA ILE A 596 6.02 -18.08 33.02
C ILE A 596 7.31 -18.76 33.47
N GLY A 597 7.89 -18.22 34.53
CA GLY A 597 9.02 -18.79 35.27
C GLY A 597 8.66 -18.94 36.74
N LEU A 598 9.20 -19.98 37.36
CA LEU A 598 9.25 -20.19 38.81
C LEU A 598 10.65 -19.87 39.28
N PHE A 599 10.78 -19.01 40.27
CA PHE A 599 12.05 -18.49 40.77
C PHE A 599 12.22 -18.76 42.26
N ASN A 600 13.47 -18.94 42.70
CA ASN A 600 13.82 -18.93 44.12
C ASN A 600 13.93 -17.49 44.67
N GLU A 601 14.17 -17.36 45.98
CA GLU A 601 14.34 -16.07 46.68
C GLU A 601 15.47 -15.18 46.12
N HIS A 602 16.44 -15.78 45.42
CA HIS A 602 17.57 -15.07 44.82
C HIS A 602 17.35 -14.74 43.34
N GLY A 603 16.15 -14.99 42.80
CA GLY A 603 15.82 -14.75 41.39
C GLY A 603 16.34 -15.83 40.42
N GLY A 604 16.84 -16.96 40.93
CA GLY A 604 17.28 -18.09 40.12
C GLY A 604 16.09 -18.86 39.53
N LEU A 605 16.13 -19.12 38.22
CA LEU A 605 15.08 -19.85 37.50
C LEU A 605 15.08 -21.35 37.86
N LEU A 606 13.93 -21.86 38.33
CA LEU A 606 13.74 -23.25 38.77
C LEU A 606 12.83 -24.07 37.84
N GLY A 607 11.90 -23.41 37.15
CA GLY A 607 11.00 -24.04 36.19
C GLY A 607 10.37 -23.01 35.27
N TRP A 608 9.95 -23.42 34.09
CA TRP A 608 9.46 -22.50 33.06
C TRP A 608 8.51 -23.18 32.08
N CYS A 609 7.68 -22.38 31.42
CA CYS A 609 6.90 -22.79 30.26
C CYS A 609 6.64 -21.57 29.36
N LEU A 610 6.58 -21.79 28.05
CA LEU A 610 6.40 -20.75 27.03
C LEU A 610 5.18 -21.07 26.17
N LEU A 611 4.51 -20.03 25.69
CA LEU A 611 3.48 -20.17 24.66
C LEU A 611 4.15 -20.13 23.28
N THR A 612 4.00 -21.19 22.49
CA THR A 612 4.56 -21.27 21.12
C THR A 612 3.72 -20.45 20.12
N GLN A 613 4.18 -20.39 18.87
CA GLN A 613 3.46 -19.72 17.77
C GLN A 613 2.04 -20.27 17.57
N MET A 614 1.80 -21.55 17.85
CA MET A 614 0.47 -22.18 17.75
C MET A 614 -0.46 -21.91 18.94
N GLY A 615 -0.03 -21.13 19.94
CA GLY A 615 -0.78 -20.99 21.19
C GLY A 615 -0.77 -22.26 22.05
N VAL A 616 0.24 -23.13 21.86
CA VAL A 616 0.43 -24.36 22.62
C VAL A 616 1.49 -24.13 23.69
N MET A 617 1.29 -24.68 24.88
CA MET A 617 2.32 -24.71 25.92
C MET A 617 3.48 -25.58 25.48
N GLY A 618 4.65 -24.96 25.34
CA GLY A 618 5.87 -25.58 24.86
C GLY A 618 7.06 -25.32 25.79
N SER A 619 8.14 -26.05 25.52
CA SER A 619 9.41 -25.96 26.26
C SER A 619 9.24 -25.99 27.78
N LEU A 620 8.32 -26.82 28.30
CA LEU A 620 8.18 -27.04 29.73
C LEU A 620 9.48 -27.64 30.27
N GLY A 621 10.06 -27.00 31.28
CA GLY A 621 11.29 -27.48 31.91
C GLY A 621 11.39 -27.11 33.37
N VAL A 622 12.24 -27.85 34.08
CA VAL A 622 12.61 -27.62 35.48
C VAL A 622 14.11 -27.87 35.63
N THR A 623 14.78 -27.10 36.47
CA THR A 623 16.18 -27.35 36.82
C THR A 623 16.33 -28.57 37.71
N GLU A 624 15.35 -28.82 38.58
CA GLU A 624 15.31 -29.97 39.49
C GLU A 624 14.02 -30.79 39.32
N ARG A 625 14.18 -32.09 39.08
CA ARG A 625 13.05 -33.03 38.98
C ARG A 625 12.53 -33.40 40.37
N ARG A 626 11.27 -33.84 40.45
CA ARG A 626 10.61 -34.36 41.67
C ARG A 626 10.44 -33.36 42.83
N LYS A 627 10.60 -32.05 42.57
CA LYS A 627 10.31 -30.97 43.54
C LYS A 627 8.90 -30.37 43.40
N GLY A 628 8.08 -30.89 42.49
CA GLY A 628 6.73 -30.36 42.21
C GLY A 628 6.69 -29.09 41.34
N TYR A 629 7.85 -28.50 41.01
CA TYR A 629 7.96 -27.26 40.22
C TYR A 629 7.18 -27.29 38.90
N GLY A 630 7.25 -28.41 38.16
CA GLY A 630 6.51 -28.55 36.90
C GLY A 630 5.00 -28.41 37.09
N ARG A 631 4.44 -28.94 38.20
CA ARG A 631 3.00 -28.83 38.50
C ARG A 631 2.63 -27.40 38.86
N ILE A 632 3.45 -26.71 39.62
CA ILE A 632 3.24 -25.29 39.97
C ILE A 632 3.24 -24.45 38.70
N VAL A 633 4.26 -24.58 37.85
CA VAL A 633 4.42 -23.86 36.58
C VAL A 633 3.24 -24.11 35.64
N VAL A 634 2.87 -25.38 35.40
CA VAL A 634 1.77 -25.72 34.50
C VAL A 634 0.44 -25.19 35.03
N THR A 635 0.12 -25.42 36.31
CA THR A 635 -1.14 -24.94 36.91
C THR A 635 -1.25 -23.42 36.85
N ALA A 636 -0.16 -22.72 37.15
CA ALA A 636 -0.09 -21.27 37.07
C ALA A 636 -0.25 -20.74 35.65
N PHE A 637 0.46 -21.35 34.68
CA PHE A 637 0.43 -20.88 33.31
C PHE A 637 -0.94 -21.09 32.67
N VAL A 638 -1.56 -22.25 32.90
CA VAL A 638 -2.91 -22.54 32.37
C VAL A 638 -3.93 -21.56 32.94
N LYS A 639 -3.84 -21.22 34.23
CA LYS A 639 -4.69 -20.19 34.82
C LYS A 639 -4.46 -18.81 34.18
N GLN A 640 -3.21 -18.44 33.92
CA GLN A 640 -2.87 -17.20 33.22
C GLN A 640 -3.44 -17.17 31.79
N LEU A 641 -3.29 -18.25 31.03
CA LEU A 641 -3.84 -18.37 29.67
C LEU A 641 -5.38 -18.28 29.68
N ALA A 642 -6.03 -18.91 30.66
CA ALA A 642 -7.48 -18.85 30.80
C ALA A 642 -7.97 -17.42 31.16
N GLN A 643 -7.23 -16.67 31.96
CA GLN A 643 -7.48 -15.25 32.22
C GLN A 643 -7.28 -14.37 30.98
N MET A 644 -6.42 -14.79 30.05
CA MET A 644 -6.28 -14.20 28.71
C MET A 644 -7.37 -14.66 27.74
N GLY A 645 -8.32 -15.49 28.17
CA GLY A 645 -9.43 -15.98 27.38
C GLY A 645 -9.12 -17.21 26.50
N MET A 646 -7.96 -17.85 26.67
CA MET A 646 -7.48 -18.96 25.84
C MET A 646 -7.76 -20.31 26.50
N ASN A 647 -8.08 -21.33 25.70
CA ASN A 647 -7.97 -22.71 26.15
C ASN A 647 -6.49 -23.13 26.23
N ALA A 648 -6.19 -24.13 27.06
CA ALA A 648 -4.82 -24.61 27.21
C ALA A 648 -4.58 -25.88 26.40
N TYR A 649 -3.49 -25.87 25.63
CA TYR A 649 -3.02 -27.01 24.84
C TYR A 649 -1.59 -27.36 25.22
N ALA A 650 -1.24 -28.64 25.15
CA ALA A 650 0.15 -29.11 25.27
C ALA A 650 0.41 -30.24 24.27
N SER A 651 1.59 -30.22 23.64
CA SER A 651 2.09 -31.32 22.80
C SER A 651 3.12 -32.11 23.59
N ILE A 652 2.87 -33.41 23.79
CA ILE A 652 3.74 -34.26 24.60
C ILE A 652 4.18 -35.46 23.76
N LEU A 653 5.49 -35.72 23.71
CA LEU A 653 6.05 -36.92 23.09
C LEU A 653 5.37 -38.18 23.62
N VAL A 654 5.10 -39.14 22.73
CA VAL A 654 4.44 -40.40 23.09
C VAL A 654 5.25 -41.19 24.12
N GLU A 655 6.56 -41.01 24.19
CA GLU A 655 7.42 -41.71 25.17
C GLU A 655 7.53 -40.97 26.52
N ASN A 656 7.02 -39.74 26.64
CA ASN A 656 7.21 -38.87 27.81
C ASN A 656 6.12 -39.07 28.87
N GLU A 657 6.07 -40.27 29.45
CA GLU A 657 5.14 -40.64 30.53
C GLU A 657 5.12 -39.67 31.73
N PRO A 658 6.26 -39.12 32.21
CA PRO A 658 6.23 -38.16 33.31
C PRO A 658 5.42 -36.89 32.99
N SER A 659 5.52 -36.39 31.76
CA SER A 659 4.75 -35.20 31.35
C SER A 659 3.29 -35.56 31.15
N LYS A 660 2.97 -36.71 30.55
CA LYS A 660 1.57 -37.17 30.43
C LYS A 660 0.88 -37.25 31.79
N ALA A 661 1.53 -37.87 32.78
CA ALA A 661 1.02 -37.96 34.14
C ALA A 661 0.86 -36.58 34.81
N LEU A 662 1.82 -35.67 34.57
CA LEU A 662 1.76 -34.29 35.08
C LEU A 662 0.55 -33.54 34.52
N PHE A 663 0.37 -33.51 33.20
CA PHE A 663 -0.71 -32.78 32.54
C PHE A 663 -2.08 -33.40 32.85
N ALA A 664 -2.19 -34.73 32.85
CA ALA A 664 -3.40 -35.42 33.30
C ALA A 664 -3.76 -35.08 34.76
N GLY A 665 -2.76 -35.00 35.64
CA GLY A 665 -2.94 -34.60 37.04
C GLY A 665 -3.40 -33.15 37.25
N VAL A 666 -3.24 -32.27 36.25
CA VAL A 666 -3.76 -30.89 36.23
C VAL A 666 -5.18 -30.82 35.63
N GLY A 667 -5.62 -31.88 34.91
CA GLY A 667 -6.95 -31.97 34.32
C GLY A 667 -6.99 -32.06 32.80
N PHE A 668 -5.83 -32.06 32.13
CA PHE A 668 -5.79 -32.17 30.67
C PHE A 668 -6.24 -33.55 30.19
N LYS A 669 -6.88 -33.58 29.02
CA LYS A 669 -7.30 -34.80 28.34
C LYS A 669 -6.62 -34.92 26.97
N PRO A 670 -6.17 -36.12 26.56
CA PRO A 670 -5.64 -36.32 25.22
C PRO A 670 -6.77 -36.18 24.19
N ILE A 671 -6.50 -35.52 23.05
CA ILE A 671 -7.51 -35.25 22.03
C ILE A 671 -7.15 -35.73 20.62
N ARG A 672 -5.86 -35.76 20.24
CA ARG A 672 -5.41 -36.23 18.92
C ARG A 672 -3.90 -36.50 18.90
N GLU A 673 -3.47 -37.36 17.99
CA GLU A 673 -2.05 -37.61 17.68
C GLU A 673 -1.57 -36.67 16.57
N VAL A 674 -0.34 -36.19 16.69
CA VAL A 674 0.34 -35.31 15.74
C VAL A 674 1.83 -35.65 15.66
N ASN A 675 2.50 -35.23 14.60
CA ASN A 675 3.93 -35.50 14.44
C ASN A 675 4.75 -34.24 14.26
N TRP A 676 5.94 -34.25 14.84
CA TRP A 676 6.99 -33.31 14.47
C TRP A 676 7.85 -33.97 13.40
N ILE A 677 7.71 -33.51 12.15
CA ILE A 677 8.36 -34.13 10.99
C ILE A 677 9.39 -33.15 10.43
N ARG A 678 10.62 -33.63 10.24
CA ARG A 678 11.74 -32.86 9.71
C ARG A 678 12.22 -33.48 8.41
N ASN A 679 12.38 -32.69 7.35
CA ASN A 679 13.04 -33.15 6.12
C ASN A 679 14.54 -32.86 6.13
N CYS A 680 15.29 -33.53 5.25
CA CYS A 680 16.66 -33.20 4.94
C CYS A 680 16.72 -32.09 3.88
N GLU A 681 17.66 -31.16 4.04
CA GLU A 681 18.07 -30.25 2.98
C GLU A 681 18.67 -31.00 1.79
N ARG A 682 18.56 -30.42 0.60
CA ARG A 682 19.17 -30.92 -0.65
C ARG A 682 20.23 -29.99 -1.22
N LYS A 683 20.28 -28.76 -0.72
CA LYS A 683 21.25 -27.73 -1.12
C LYS A 683 22.12 -27.34 0.08
N PHE A 684 23.25 -26.69 -0.20
CA PHE A 684 24.07 -26.08 0.84
C PHE A 684 23.31 -24.90 1.47
N VAL A 685 23.10 -24.97 2.78
CA VAL A 685 22.28 -24.03 3.56
C VAL A 685 23.04 -23.58 4.79
N GLU A 686 22.67 -22.41 5.33
CA GLU A 686 23.30 -21.81 6.51
C GLU A 686 23.19 -22.72 7.76
N TRP A 687 22.14 -23.54 7.82
CA TRP A 687 21.86 -24.47 8.91
C TRP A 687 21.48 -25.84 8.31
N SER A 688 22.11 -26.93 8.75
CA SER A 688 21.88 -28.29 8.23
C SER A 688 21.08 -29.16 9.21
N SER A 689 20.30 -30.12 8.70
CA SER A 689 19.47 -31.02 9.50
C SER A 689 20.24 -31.99 10.40
N GLY A 690 21.58 -32.06 10.26
CA GLY A 690 22.44 -32.98 11.00
C GLY A 690 22.56 -34.35 10.33
N LYS A 691 22.99 -35.38 11.09
CA LYS A 691 23.26 -36.73 10.52
C LYS A 691 21.98 -37.40 10.01
N GLN A 692 22.12 -38.03 8.84
CA GLN A 692 21.11 -38.80 8.11
C GLN A 692 20.51 -39.95 8.94
N ILE A 693 19.21 -40.21 8.74
CA ILE A 693 18.57 -41.50 9.04
C ILE A 693 17.95 -41.95 7.71
N ASP A 694 18.42 -43.08 7.18
CA ASP A 694 17.86 -43.68 5.96
C ASP A 694 16.52 -44.35 6.28
N PHE A 695 15.57 -44.26 5.34
CA PHE A 695 14.40 -45.14 5.32
C PHE A 695 14.74 -46.40 4.53
N ASN A 696 15.70 -47.14 5.12
CA ASN A 696 15.99 -48.56 5.00
C ASN A 696 16.89 -48.97 6.18
#